data_AF-V8CYS0-F1
#
_entry.id   AF-V8CYS0-F1
#
_cell.length_a   1.000
_cell.length_b   1.000
_cell.length_c   1.000
_cell.angle_alpha   90.00
_cell.angle_beta   90.00
_cell.angle_gamma   90.00
#
_symmetry.space_group_name_H-M   'P 1'
#
loop_
_entity.id
_entity.type
_entity.pdbx_description
1 polymer ?
#
loop_
_entity_poly.entity_id
_entity_poly.type
_entity_poly.pdbx_seq_one_letter_code
_entity_poly.pdbx_strand_id
1 'polypeptide(L)'
;MFTKVLVANRGEIAVRAFRAAVELGASTVAVYPYEDRNSAHRAKGFEAYQIGEPGHPVRAYLSVDEIISAAQRAGADAIYPGYGFLSENPDLAAACAAAGITFVGPSADILRLTGDKSHAVAAARAAGLPVLASCAPSDDVDELVAAAEGMHFPVFVKAVAGGGGRGMRRVADPESLRSSIEAASREAHTAFGDGTVFLEQAVVNPRHIEVQILGDSSGEVIHLFERDCSLQRRHQKVVEVAPAPGLDPELRERICADAVKFARHIGYTCAGTVEFLLDPYGNHVFIEMNPRIQVEHTVTEEITDVDLVAAQLRIASGELLTDLGLTQDSIEIRGAAMQCRITTEDPTDGFRPDTGRVTAYRTPGGSGVRLDGSVGLGSEIGSHFDSMLVKLTCRGRDFATAAARARRAIAEFRVRGVATNIPFLQAVLDNPDFLAWRVDTSFIENHPELLTQNVSADRGTRILRYLADITVNRPHGERPSTVYAVDKLPAVDVGNPPPAGSRDRLLRLGPTAFAADLRRSTALAVTDTTFRDAHQSLLATRVRTRDLVAVAPYVARMTPHLLSVEAWGGATYDVALRFLHEDPWERLSALREAMPNICIQMLLRGRNTVGYTPYPDEVTHAFVREAADTGVDIFRIFDALNNVDQMRPAIDAVRDTGTAVAEVAMSYTGDLTDPDEDLYTLDYYLRLAEQMVEAGAHILAIKDMAGLLRPPAAATLVTALRSRFDLPVHLHTHDTPGGQLATYLAAWDAGVDAVDGASAALAGTTSQPALSAIVAATEHTPRDTGLDLSAVCDLEPYWAAIRSNYAPFESGLPAPTGRVYTHEIPGGQLSNLRQQASALGLADRFEDIESAYAGADRILGRLVKVTPSSKVVGDLALALVGADATADDFAAEPSSYDIPSSVIDFLRGDLGDPAGGWPEPLRSRALAGRAEPRAVTPLTEQHLSGLSGPSEVKRETLNRLLFPGPTTEFENHRDNFGDTAQLSTNQYFYGLRQGEEHRVQLEPGVELLIGLEAISEPDAQGMRNVLCILNGQLRPVQVRDRSVETTTREAEKADRTDPGQVPAPFTGVVTLSVKEGDAIEQGELVGSIEAMKMEAAITAPRSGTVSRVPISGAAQVDGGDLLLVID
;
A
#
# COMPACT_ATOMS: atom_id res chain seq x y z
N MET A 1 11.38 2.53 -55.72
CA MET A 1 10.76 3.00 -54.46
C MET A 1 9.24 2.89 -54.52
N PHE A 2 8.61 2.44 -53.43
CA PHE A 2 7.16 2.29 -53.32
C PHE A 2 6.45 3.64 -53.11
N THR A 3 5.23 3.78 -53.61
CA THR A 3 4.39 4.96 -53.39
C THR A 3 3.43 4.78 -52.21
N LYS A 4 3.01 3.54 -51.93
CA LYS A 4 2.15 3.22 -50.80
C LYS A 4 2.52 1.88 -50.16
N VAL A 5 2.72 1.87 -48.84
CA VAL A 5 3.10 0.68 -48.06
C VAL A 5 2.05 0.39 -47.00
N LEU A 6 1.49 -0.83 -47.01
CA LEU A 6 0.66 -1.33 -45.92
C LEU A 6 1.54 -2.01 -44.88
N VAL A 7 1.32 -1.72 -43.60
CA VAL A 7 2.02 -2.42 -42.51
C VAL A 7 1.07 -3.46 -41.91
N ALA A 8 1.38 -4.74 -42.10
CA ALA A 8 0.59 -5.87 -41.60
C ALA A 8 0.97 -6.21 -40.15
N ASN A 9 0.93 -5.20 -39.29
CA ASN A 9 1.31 -5.31 -37.87
C ASN A 9 0.69 -4.17 -37.05
N ARG A 10 1.00 -4.14 -35.75
CA ARG A 10 0.49 -3.17 -34.79
C ARG A 10 1.61 -2.56 -33.93
N GLY A 11 1.22 -1.66 -33.03
CA GLY A 11 2.09 -1.19 -31.95
C GLY A 11 3.34 -0.45 -32.43
N GLU A 12 4.46 -0.65 -31.74
CA GLU A 12 5.70 0.10 -31.98
C GLU A 12 6.27 -0.14 -33.38
N ILE A 13 6.29 -1.39 -33.86
CA ILE A 13 6.92 -1.73 -35.14
C ILE A 13 6.14 -1.17 -36.32
N ALA A 14 4.80 -1.08 -36.20
CA ALA A 14 4.00 -0.39 -37.19
C ALA A 14 4.36 1.10 -37.28
N VAL A 15 4.50 1.77 -36.12
CA VAL A 15 4.93 3.17 -36.07
C VAL A 15 6.34 3.35 -36.64
N ARG A 16 7.27 2.43 -36.32
CA ARG A 16 8.64 2.43 -36.85
C ARG A 16 8.68 2.29 -38.37
N ALA A 17 7.86 1.39 -38.93
CA ALA A 17 7.72 1.20 -40.37
C ALA A 17 7.09 2.41 -41.06
N PHE A 18 6.08 3.03 -40.44
CA PHE A 18 5.50 4.26 -40.97
C PHE A 18 6.51 5.40 -41.03
N ARG A 19 7.35 5.57 -40.00
CA ARG A 19 8.42 6.58 -39.99
C ARG A 19 9.37 6.38 -41.18
N ALA A 20 9.90 5.17 -41.37
CA ALA A 20 10.79 4.86 -42.49
C ALA A 20 10.13 5.08 -43.85
N ALA A 21 8.90 4.59 -44.04
CA ALA A 21 8.17 4.75 -45.29
C ALA A 21 7.92 6.23 -45.63
N VAL A 22 7.56 7.05 -44.64
CA VAL A 22 7.34 8.50 -44.81
C VAL A 22 8.64 9.22 -45.16
N GLU A 23 9.75 8.89 -44.51
CA GLU A 23 11.07 9.44 -44.80
C GLU A 23 11.54 9.12 -46.23
N LEU A 24 11.13 7.96 -46.75
CA LEU A 24 11.36 7.54 -48.14
C LEU A 24 10.32 8.10 -49.14
N GLY A 25 9.35 8.89 -48.67
CA GLY A 25 8.34 9.55 -49.50
C GLY A 25 7.11 8.72 -49.86
N ALA A 26 6.88 7.58 -49.19
CA ALA A 26 5.71 6.73 -49.40
C ALA A 26 4.53 7.13 -48.49
N SER A 27 3.31 6.94 -48.98
CA SER A 27 2.09 6.92 -48.15
C SER A 27 1.99 5.59 -47.38
N THR A 28 1.23 5.57 -46.29
CA THR A 28 1.21 4.45 -45.34
C THR A 28 -0.21 4.03 -44.96
N VAL A 29 -0.41 2.73 -44.86
CA VAL A 29 -1.70 2.12 -44.52
C VAL A 29 -1.57 1.27 -43.26
N ALA A 30 -2.39 1.57 -42.26
CA ALA A 30 -2.54 0.77 -41.06
C ALA A 30 -3.71 -0.23 -41.19
N VAL A 31 -3.62 -1.35 -40.49
CA VAL A 31 -4.73 -2.30 -40.30
C VAL A 31 -4.99 -2.50 -38.82
N TYR A 32 -6.24 -2.68 -38.41
CA TYR A 32 -6.58 -2.85 -37.00
C TYR A 32 -7.88 -3.65 -36.80
N PRO A 33 -7.99 -4.54 -35.80
CA PRO A 33 -9.26 -5.10 -35.36
C PRO A 33 -10.03 -4.10 -34.48
N TYR A 34 -11.31 -4.37 -34.20
CA TYR A 34 -12.17 -3.48 -33.41
C TYR A 34 -11.58 -3.15 -32.03
N GLU A 35 -10.92 -4.10 -31.39
CA GLU A 35 -10.33 -3.98 -30.05
C GLU A 35 -9.11 -3.04 -30.05
N ASP A 36 -8.38 -2.95 -31.17
CA ASP A 36 -7.18 -2.11 -31.31
C ASP A 36 -7.48 -0.74 -31.93
N ARG A 37 -8.77 -0.37 -32.07
CA ARG A 37 -9.23 0.88 -32.71
C ARG A 37 -8.67 2.17 -32.09
N ASN A 38 -8.27 2.10 -30.82
CA ASN A 38 -7.70 3.22 -30.06
C ASN A 38 -6.16 3.19 -29.98
N SER A 39 -5.52 2.21 -30.63
CA SER A 39 -4.07 2.09 -30.67
C SER A 39 -3.44 3.24 -31.45
N ALA A 40 -2.34 3.80 -30.94
CA ALA A 40 -1.74 4.99 -31.55
C ALA A 40 -1.23 4.72 -32.98
N HIS A 41 -0.81 3.49 -33.30
CA HIS A 41 -0.30 3.15 -34.63
C HIS A 41 -1.33 3.41 -35.74
N ARG A 42 -2.62 3.17 -35.46
CA ARG A 42 -3.73 3.42 -36.39
C ARG A 42 -3.73 4.89 -36.87
N ALA A 43 -3.52 5.82 -35.95
CA ALA A 43 -3.51 7.26 -36.24
C ALA A 43 -2.19 7.76 -36.83
N LYS A 44 -1.16 6.91 -36.94
CA LYS A 44 0.13 7.23 -37.57
C LYS A 44 0.20 6.86 -39.05
N GLY A 45 -0.68 5.97 -39.52
CA GLY A 45 -0.89 5.75 -40.95
C GLY A 45 -1.63 6.93 -41.59
N PHE A 46 -1.41 7.16 -42.89
CA PHE A 46 -2.24 8.11 -43.64
C PHE A 46 -3.67 7.59 -43.84
N GLU A 47 -3.80 6.28 -43.98
CA GLU A 47 -5.08 5.56 -44.11
C GLU A 47 -5.10 4.38 -43.13
N ALA A 48 -6.29 3.97 -42.69
CA ALA A 48 -6.44 2.83 -41.79
C ALA A 48 -7.68 2.01 -42.11
N TYR A 49 -7.54 0.68 -42.15
CA TYR A 49 -8.61 -0.25 -42.52
C TYR A 49 -8.87 -1.23 -41.37
N GLN A 50 -10.13 -1.33 -40.97
CA GLN A 50 -10.53 -2.34 -39.99
C GLN A 50 -10.51 -3.74 -40.64
N ILE A 51 -9.98 -4.72 -39.91
CA ILE A 51 -9.87 -6.13 -40.33
C ILE A 51 -10.54 -7.07 -39.30
N GLY A 52 -11.05 -8.20 -39.78
CA GLY A 52 -11.62 -9.27 -38.95
C GLY A 52 -12.92 -8.92 -38.21
N GLU A 53 -13.33 -9.82 -37.32
CA GLU A 53 -14.59 -9.74 -36.56
C GLU A 53 -14.34 -9.34 -35.09
N PRO A 54 -15.22 -8.53 -34.47
CA PRO A 54 -15.14 -8.21 -33.05
C PRO A 54 -15.12 -9.46 -32.17
N GLY A 55 -14.29 -9.46 -31.13
CA GLY A 55 -14.07 -10.59 -30.22
C GLY A 55 -12.86 -11.46 -30.57
N HIS A 56 -12.28 -11.34 -31.77
CA HIS A 56 -11.15 -12.17 -32.21
C HIS A 56 -9.94 -11.35 -32.71
N PRO A 57 -9.36 -10.47 -31.86
CA PRO A 57 -8.36 -9.48 -32.29
C PRO A 57 -7.05 -10.08 -32.82
N VAL A 58 -6.54 -11.15 -32.21
CA VAL A 58 -5.28 -11.77 -32.65
C VAL A 58 -5.47 -12.51 -33.97
N ARG A 59 -6.59 -13.24 -34.11
CA ARG A 59 -6.95 -13.95 -35.34
C ARG A 59 -7.03 -13.00 -36.54
N ALA A 60 -7.55 -11.79 -36.33
CA ALA A 60 -7.63 -10.78 -37.39
C ALA A 60 -6.24 -10.44 -37.97
N TYR A 61 -5.24 -10.18 -37.13
CA TYR A 61 -3.86 -9.91 -37.57
C TYR A 61 -3.15 -11.14 -38.17
N LEU A 62 -3.64 -12.35 -37.89
CA LEU A 62 -3.12 -13.60 -38.45
C LEU A 62 -3.85 -14.04 -39.74
N SER A 63 -4.83 -13.28 -40.21
CA SER A 63 -5.60 -13.62 -41.41
C SER A 63 -4.92 -13.09 -42.67
N VAL A 64 -4.37 -13.99 -43.49
CA VAL A 64 -3.78 -13.64 -44.79
C VAL A 64 -4.81 -12.96 -45.71
N ASP A 65 -6.03 -13.49 -45.76
CA ASP A 65 -7.10 -12.98 -46.63
C ASP A 65 -7.51 -11.54 -46.26
N GLU A 66 -7.64 -11.25 -44.96
CA GLU A 66 -7.97 -9.91 -44.47
C GLU A 66 -6.88 -8.89 -44.83
N ILE A 67 -5.61 -9.26 -44.64
CA ILE A 67 -4.46 -8.39 -44.94
C ILE A 67 -4.36 -8.11 -46.44
N ILE A 68 -4.48 -9.14 -47.28
CA ILE A 68 -4.42 -8.99 -48.75
C ILE A 68 -5.61 -8.15 -49.24
N SER A 69 -6.82 -8.41 -48.74
CA SER A 69 -8.02 -7.63 -49.05
C SER A 69 -7.86 -6.16 -48.67
N ALA A 70 -7.32 -5.87 -47.49
CA ALA A 70 -7.03 -4.50 -47.05
C ALA A 70 -6.00 -3.82 -47.96
N ALA A 71 -4.92 -4.52 -48.34
CA ALA A 71 -3.88 -3.99 -49.22
C ALA A 71 -4.41 -3.68 -50.63
N GLN A 72 -5.24 -4.56 -51.20
CA GLN A 72 -5.88 -4.35 -52.49
C GLN A 72 -6.87 -3.18 -52.46
N ARG A 73 -7.69 -3.07 -51.40
CA ARG A 73 -8.63 -1.96 -51.21
C ARG A 73 -7.92 -0.61 -51.06
N ALA A 74 -6.77 -0.60 -50.41
CA ALA A 74 -5.96 0.60 -50.21
C ALA A 74 -5.10 0.96 -51.43
N GLY A 75 -4.91 0.01 -52.37
CA GLY A 75 -3.98 0.15 -53.48
C GLY A 75 -2.53 0.24 -53.02
N ALA A 76 -2.12 -0.62 -52.08
CA ALA A 76 -0.74 -0.67 -51.59
C ALA A 76 0.18 -1.39 -52.58
N ASP A 77 1.38 -0.83 -52.81
CA ASP A 77 2.40 -1.43 -53.67
C ASP A 77 3.15 -2.56 -52.94
N ALA A 78 3.26 -2.44 -51.62
CA ALA A 78 4.01 -3.37 -50.78
C ALA A 78 3.34 -3.59 -49.42
N ILE A 79 3.57 -4.78 -48.85
CA ILE A 79 3.23 -5.13 -47.48
C ILE A 79 4.52 -5.28 -46.67
N TYR A 80 4.66 -4.46 -45.63
CA TYR A 80 5.70 -4.61 -44.62
C TYR A 80 5.14 -5.40 -43.43
N PRO A 81 5.64 -6.60 -43.13
CA PRO A 81 5.04 -7.44 -42.10
C PRO A 81 5.57 -7.17 -40.68
N GLY A 82 6.66 -6.41 -40.53
CA GLY A 82 7.30 -6.19 -39.23
C GLY A 82 7.85 -7.49 -38.62
N TYR A 83 7.52 -7.74 -37.36
CA TYR A 83 7.90 -8.97 -36.64
C TYR A 83 6.71 -9.59 -35.90
N GLY A 84 6.78 -10.89 -35.60
CA GLY A 84 5.62 -11.63 -35.09
C GLY A 84 4.47 -11.67 -36.10
N PHE A 85 3.29 -12.11 -35.67
CA PHE A 85 2.13 -12.30 -36.56
C PHE A 85 2.48 -13.06 -37.84
N LEU A 86 2.29 -12.45 -39.01
CA LEU A 86 2.49 -13.07 -40.33
C LEU A 86 3.89 -12.82 -40.94
N SER A 87 4.83 -12.24 -40.18
CA SER A 87 6.16 -11.90 -40.70
C SER A 87 7.02 -13.08 -41.13
N GLU A 88 6.77 -14.27 -40.60
CA GLU A 88 7.44 -15.51 -40.99
C GLU A 88 6.50 -16.46 -41.75
N ASN A 89 5.28 -16.00 -42.08
CA ASN A 89 4.28 -16.84 -42.71
C ASN A 89 4.51 -16.91 -44.24
N PRO A 90 4.83 -18.09 -44.80
CA PRO A 90 5.11 -18.23 -46.22
C PRO A 90 3.87 -18.01 -47.10
N ASP A 91 2.66 -18.24 -46.58
CA ASP A 91 1.41 -18.08 -47.31
C ASP A 91 1.11 -16.60 -47.56
N LEU A 92 1.44 -15.71 -46.62
CA LEU A 92 1.33 -14.26 -46.87
C LEU A 92 2.26 -13.82 -48.00
N ALA A 93 3.53 -14.26 -48.00
CA ALA A 93 4.47 -13.91 -49.05
C ALA A 93 4.01 -14.46 -50.43
N ALA A 94 3.49 -15.68 -50.46
CA ALA A 94 2.93 -16.28 -51.68
C ALA A 94 1.66 -15.54 -52.17
N ALA A 95 0.77 -15.14 -51.25
CA ALA A 95 -0.43 -14.38 -51.56
C ALA A 95 -0.12 -12.96 -52.06
N CYS A 96 0.90 -12.31 -51.49
CA CYS A 96 1.41 -11.02 -51.98
C CYS A 96 1.86 -11.15 -53.44
N ALA A 97 2.69 -12.16 -53.74
CA ALA A 97 3.17 -12.42 -55.09
C ALA A 97 2.01 -12.70 -56.08
N ALA A 98 1.00 -13.48 -55.67
CA ALA A 98 -0.19 -13.76 -56.47
C ALA A 98 -1.06 -12.51 -56.72
N ALA A 99 -1.09 -11.57 -55.76
CA ALA A 99 -1.83 -10.32 -55.84
C ALA A 99 -1.07 -9.18 -56.53
N GLY A 100 0.19 -9.40 -56.93
CA GLY A 100 1.04 -8.34 -57.52
C GLY A 100 1.50 -7.28 -56.52
N ILE A 101 1.55 -7.62 -55.23
CA ILE A 101 1.97 -6.76 -54.13
C ILE A 101 3.35 -7.23 -53.65
N THR A 102 4.31 -6.34 -53.44
CA THR A 102 5.63 -6.74 -52.96
C THR A 102 5.59 -7.08 -51.47
N PHE A 103 6.02 -8.29 -51.11
CA PHE A 103 6.28 -8.64 -49.70
C PHE A 103 7.68 -8.10 -49.30
N VAL A 104 7.74 -7.26 -48.27
CA VAL A 104 9.01 -6.67 -47.80
C VAL A 104 9.70 -7.65 -46.84
N GLY A 105 10.35 -8.66 -47.41
CA GLY A 105 11.01 -9.75 -46.71
C GLY A 105 11.58 -10.77 -47.70
N PRO A 106 12.09 -11.91 -47.21
CA PRO A 106 12.57 -12.98 -48.07
C PRO A 106 11.40 -13.70 -48.78
N SER A 107 11.71 -14.53 -49.77
CA SER A 107 10.69 -15.26 -50.55
C SER A 107 9.97 -16.33 -49.73
N ALA A 108 8.80 -16.76 -50.19
CA ALA A 108 8.01 -17.83 -49.55
C ALA A 108 8.78 -19.17 -49.43
N ASP A 109 9.69 -19.47 -50.37
CA ASP A 109 10.54 -20.66 -50.32
C ASP A 109 11.57 -20.57 -49.18
N ILE A 110 12.17 -19.39 -48.98
CA ILE A 110 13.09 -19.14 -47.88
C ILE A 110 12.35 -19.20 -46.54
N LEU A 111 11.18 -18.57 -46.45
CA LEU A 111 10.34 -18.63 -45.24
C LEU A 111 9.99 -20.08 -44.86
N ARG A 112 9.64 -20.93 -45.83
CA ARG A 112 9.42 -22.37 -45.59
C ARG A 112 10.69 -23.10 -45.12
N LEU A 113 11.84 -22.79 -45.71
CA LEU A 113 13.12 -23.40 -45.35
C LEU A 113 13.56 -23.02 -43.94
N THR A 114 13.43 -21.74 -43.56
CA THR A 114 13.89 -21.23 -42.26
C THR A 114 12.87 -21.45 -41.14
N GLY A 115 11.58 -21.52 -41.47
CA GLY A 115 10.50 -21.74 -40.48
C GLY A 115 10.47 -23.17 -39.92
N ASP A 116 11.06 -24.14 -40.62
CA ASP A 116 11.26 -25.49 -40.11
C ASP A 116 12.68 -25.63 -39.54
N LYS A 117 12.77 -25.81 -38.21
CA LYS A 117 14.05 -25.91 -37.50
C LYS A 117 14.93 -27.06 -38.00
N SER A 118 14.33 -28.18 -38.41
CA SER A 118 15.08 -29.34 -38.90
C SER A 118 15.73 -29.03 -40.27
N HIS A 119 15.00 -28.37 -41.16
CA HIS A 119 15.51 -27.92 -42.46
C HIS A 119 16.56 -26.83 -42.31
N ALA A 120 16.34 -25.86 -41.42
CA ALA A 120 17.30 -24.79 -41.14
C ALA A 120 18.63 -25.35 -40.60
N VAL A 121 18.59 -26.30 -39.66
CA VAL A 121 19.79 -26.97 -39.12
C VAL A 121 20.49 -27.81 -40.18
N ALA A 122 19.74 -28.53 -41.04
CA ALA A 122 20.31 -29.28 -42.15
C ALA A 122 21.01 -28.35 -43.15
N ALA A 123 20.42 -27.21 -43.48
CA ALA A 123 21.01 -26.19 -44.34
C ALA A 123 22.25 -25.54 -43.70
N ALA A 124 22.23 -25.27 -42.38
CA ALA A 124 23.39 -24.76 -41.65
C ALA A 124 24.56 -25.75 -41.67
N ARG A 125 24.26 -27.04 -41.44
CA ARG A 125 25.24 -28.12 -41.55
C ARG A 125 25.81 -28.25 -42.97
N ALA A 126 24.97 -28.13 -44.00
CA ALA A 126 25.40 -28.14 -45.40
C ALA A 126 26.26 -26.93 -45.77
N ALA A 127 25.96 -25.77 -45.19
CA ALA A 127 26.79 -24.56 -45.26
C ALA A 127 28.09 -24.68 -44.43
N GLY A 128 28.25 -25.76 -43.65
CA GLY A 128 29.44 -26.03 -42.84
C GLY A 128 29.53 -25.20 -41.56
N LEU A 129 28.39 -24.76 -41.02
CA LEU A 129 28.32 -24.12 -39.70
C LEU A 129 28.33 -25.18 -38.59
N PRO A 130 28.87 -24.88 -37.41
CA PRO A 130 28.70 -25.71 -36.23
C PRO A 130 27.21 -25.75 -35.84
N VAL A 131 26.66 -26.95 -35.63
CA VAL A 131 25.29 -27.19 -35.18
C VAL A 131 25.29 -28.14 -34.00
N LEU A 132 24.23 -28.13 -33.19
CA LEU A 132 24.11 -29.05 -32.06
C LEU A 132 24.10 -30.51 -32.54
N ALA A 133 24.74 -31.38 -31.75
CA ALA A 133 24.60 -32.81 -31.92
C ALA A 133 23.20 -33.22 -31.45
N SER A 134 22.42 -33.82 -32.34
CA SER A 134 21.09 -34.35 -32.06
C SER A 134 20.91 -35.72 -32.70
N CYS A 135 20.00 -36.52 -32.19
CA CYS A 135 19.62 -37.80 -32.76
C CYS A 135 18.28 -37.70 -33.50
N ALA A 136 17.97 -38.71 -34.32
CA ALA A 136 16.63 -38.86 -34.86
C ALA A 136 15.61 -39.08 -33.72
N PRO A 137 14.38 -38.55 -33.82
CA PRO A 137 13.35 -38.84 -32.85
C PRO A 137 12.96 -40.32 -32.86
N SER A 138 12.75 -40.89 -31.69
CA SER A 138 12.34 -42.28 -31.50
C SER A 138 11.50 -42.43 -30.22
N ASP A 139 10.68 -43.47 -30.15
CA ASP A 139 10.04 -43.94 -28.91
C ASP A 139 10.80 -45.13 -28.28
N ASP A 140 11.86 -45.61 -28.95
CA ASP A 140 12.76 -46.66 -28.44
C ASP A 140 13.86 -46.06 -27.54
N VAL A 141 13.78 -46.40 -26.26
CA VAL A 141 14.73 -45.94 -25.24
C VAL A 141 16.14 -46.46 -25.51
N ASP A 142 16.29 -47.69 -26.01
CA ASP A 142 17.61 -48.29 -26.27
C ASP A 142 18.29 -47.62 -27.47
N GLU A 143 17.52 -47.27 -28.51
CA GLU A 143 18.00 -46.51 -29.67
C GLU A 143 18.52 -45.12 -29.26
N LEU A 144 17.77 -44.41 -28.42
CA LEU A 144 18.13 -43.08 -27.93
C LEU A 144 19.36 -43.11 -27.01
N VAL A 145 19.46 -44.11 -26.13
CA VAL A 145 20.64 -44.30 -25.27
C VAL A 145 21.88 -44.60 -26.11
N ALA A 146 21.77 -45.45 -27.15
CA ALA A 146 22.88 -45.72 -28.07
C ALA A 146 23.28 -44.47 -28.87
N ALA A 147 22.31 -43.66 -29.30
CA ALA A 147 22.57 -42.40 -30.00
C ALA A 147 23.30 -41.36 -29.13
N ALA A 148 23.19 -41.46 -27.79
CA ALA A 148 23.87 -40.58 -26.85
C ALA A 148 25.37 -40.88 -26.67
N GLU A 149 25.87 -42.06 -27.07
CA GLU A 149 27.29 -42.43 -26.91
C GLU A 149 28.25 -41.47 -27.63
N GLY A 150 27.78 -40.81 -28.69
CA GLY A 150 28.52 -39.79 -29.44
C GLY A 150 28.30 -38.35 -28.99
N MET A 151 27.49 -38.11 -27.94
CA MET A 151 27.16 -36.78 -27.43
C MET A 151 27.94 -36.45 -26.16
N HIS A 152 28.27 -35.17 -25.95
CA HIS A 152 28.81 -34.72 -24.67
C HIS A 152 27.67 -34.28 -23.74
N PHE A 153 27.67 -34.75 -22.50
CA PHE A 153 26.70 -34.34 -21.49
C PHE A 153 27.03 -32.95 -20.93
N PRO A 154 26.02 -32.16 -20.51
CA PRO A 154 24.60 -32.51 -20.41
C PRO A 154 23.87 -32.56 -21.77
N VAL A 155 22.80 -33.36 -21.84
CA VAL A 155 21.89 -33.44 -23.00
C VAL A 155 20.46 -33.08 -22.58
N PHE A 156 19.66 -32.56 -23.49
CA PHE A 156 18.23 -32.43 -23.32
C PHE A 156 17.50 -33.61 -23.96
N VAL A 157 16.58 -34.22 -23.22
CA VAL A 157 15.52 -35.06 -23.78
C VAL A 157 14.36 -34.15 -24.14
N LYS A 158 13.93 -34.12 -25.41
CA LYS A 158 12.87 -33.26 -25.91
C LYS A 158 11.79 -34.07 -26.62
N ALA A 159 10.52 -33.87 -26.28
CA ALA A 159 9.40 -34.46 -27.00
C ALA A 159 9.20 -33.81 -28.38
N VAL A 160 8.86 -34.61 -29.39
CA VAL A 160 8.58 -34.11 -30.75
C VAL A 160 7.30 -33.26 -30.76
N ALA A 161 6.27 -33.72 -30.07
CA ALA A 161 4.98 -33.02 -29.95
C ALA A 161 4.95 -32.01 -28.79
N GLY A 162 6.08 -31.76 -28.10
CA GLY A 162 6.14 -30.92 -26.91
C GLY A 162 6.15 -29.42 -27.20
N GLY A 163 5.32 -28.66 -26.47
CA GLY A 163 5.25 -27.19 -26.53
C GLY A 163 5.22 -26.55 -25.14
N GLY A 164 5.77 -25.33 -25.01
CA GLY A 164 5.68 -24.52 -23.79
C GLY A 164 6.54 -25.00 -22.61
N GLY A 165 7.63 -25.74 -22.86
CA GLY A 165 8.53 -26.24 -21.81
C GLY A 165 8.08 -27.54 -21.14
N ARG A 166 6.96 -28.13 -21.57
CA ARG A 166 6.47 -29.45 -21.14
C ARG A 166 7.06 -30.53 -22.06
N GLY A 167 7.52 -31.65 -21.50
CA GLY A 167 8.20 -32.71 -22.27
C GLY A 167 9.67 -32.43 -22.63
N MET A 168 10.35 -31.54 -21.89
CA MET A 168 11.80 -31.30 -22.02
C MET A 168 12.51 -31.50 -20.68
N ARG A 169 13.61 -32.27 -20.66
CA ARG A 169 14.40 -32.53 -19.45
C ARG A 169 15.90 -32.44 -19.71
N ARG A 170 16.61 -31.70 -18.86
CA ARG A 170 18.09 -31.68 -18.86
C ARG A 170 18.61 -32.89 -18.10
N VAL A 171 19.51 -33.63 -18.72
CA VAL A 171 20.19 -34.80 -18.17
C VAL A 171 21.66 -34.46 -18.03
N ALA A 172 22.17 -34.50 -16.80
CA ALA A 172 23.55 -34.07 -16.48
C ALA A 172 24.60 -35.15 -16.74
N ASP A 173 24.21 -36.42 -16.63
CA ASP A 173 25.11 -37.56 -16.68
C ASP A 173 24.47 -38.74 -17.46
N PRO A 174 25.29 -39.63 -18.05
CA PRO A 174 24.78 -40.79 -18.78
C PRO A 174 23.92 -41.75 -17.94
N GLU A 175 24.18 -41.85 -16.64
CA GLU A 175 23.49 -42.79 -15.74
C GLU A 175 22.00 -42.46 -15.58
N SER A 176 21.66 -41.17 -15.61
CA SER A 176 20.28 -40.65 -15.51
C SER A 176 19.54 -40.56 -16.85
N LEU A 177 20.19 -40.87 -17.98
CA LEU A 177 19.61 -40.71 -19.31
C LEU A 177 18.39 -41.62 -19.54
N ARG A 178 18.52 -42.91 -19.27
CA ARG A 178 17.44 -43.90 -19.52
C ARG A 178 16.15 -43.53 -18.81
N SER A 179 16.23 -43.28 -17.50
CA SER A 179 15.07 -42.94 -16.68
C SER A 179 14.45 -41.59 -17.09
N SER A 180 15.27 -40.66 -17.59
CA SER A 180 14.79 -39.37 -18.10
C SER A 180 14.07 -39.50 -19.44
N ILE A 181 14.55 -40.36 -20.35
CA ILE A 181 13.87 -40.69 -21.62
C ILE A 181 12.52 -41.33 -21.35
N GLU A 182 12.47 -42.36 -20.50
CA GLU A 182 11.22 -43.04 -20.14
C GLU A 182 10.19 -42.08 -19.52
N ALA A 183 10.66 -41.20 -18.61
CA ALA A 183 9.80 -40.21 -17.98
C ALA A 183 9.27 -39.17 -18.99
N ALA A 184 10.13 -38.63 -19.84
CA ALA A 184 9.75 -37.62 -20.85
C ALA A 184 8.83 -38.21 -21.93
N SER A 185 9.10 -39.44 -22.40
CA SER A 185 8.26 -40.16 -23.36
C SER A 185 6.86 -40.44 -22.79
N ARG A 186 6.77 -40.93 -21.54
CA ARG A 186 5.49 -41.15 -20.87
C ARG A 186 4.72 -39.85 -20.65
N GLU A 187 5.42 -38.79 -20.26
CA GLU A 187 4.83 -37.45 -20.08
C GLU A 187 4.29 -36.91 -21.41
N ALA A 188 5.06 -37.04 -22.50
CA ALA A 188 4.66 -36.65 -23.84
C ALA A 188 3.46 -37.47 -24.35
N HIS A 189 3.47 -38.78 -24.16
CA HIS A 189 2.36 -39.64 -24.56
C HIS A 189 1.08 -39.33 -23.78
N THR A 190 1.18 -39.06 -22.47
CA THR A 190 0.03 -38.69 -21.64
C THR A 190 -0.54 -37.32 -22.02
N ALA A 191 0.33 -36.36 -22.34
CA ALA A 191 -0.07 -34.99 -22.61
C ALA A 191 -0.49 -34.74 -24.08
N PHE A 192 0.12 -35.45 -25.03
CA PHE A 192 0.03 -35.13 -26.47
C PHE A 192 -0.29 -36.35 -27.36
N GLY A 193 -0.47 -37.54 -26.77
CA GLY A 193 -0.76 -38.77 -27.52
C GLY A 193 0.43 -39.37 -28.28
N ASP A 194 1.56 -38.66 -28.33
CA ASP A 194 2.80 -39.07 -29.01
C ASP A 194 3.96 -39.12 -28.01
N GLY A 195 4.53 -40.31 -27.84
CA GLY A 195 5.63 -40.57 -26.91
C GLY A 195 7.02 -40.38 -27.52
N THR A 196 7.13 -39.96 -28.78
CA THR A 196 8.43 -39.79 -29.44
C THR A 196 9.23 -38.63 -28.83
N VAL A 197 10.49 -38.91 -28.53
CA VAL A 197 11.45 -37.94 -28.01
C VAL A 197 12.75 -37.99 -28.81
N PHE A 198 13.55 -36.93 -28.75
CA PHE A 198 14.89 -36.89 -29.30
C PHE A 198 15.87 -36.30 -28.27
N LEU A 199 17.14 -36.63 -28.45
CA LEU A 199 18.24 -36.08 -27.67
C LEU A 199 18.90 -34.94 -28.44
N GLU A 200 19.22 -33.86 -27.74
CA GLU A 200 20.00 -32.76 -28.26
C GLU A 200 21.02 -32.33 -27.20
N GLN A 201 22.27 -32.15 -27.60
CA GLN A 201 23.32 -31.71 -26.70
C GLN A 201 22.98 -30.33 -26.11
N ALA A 202 23.13 -30.17 -24.79
CA ALA A 202 22.84 -28.91 -24.11
C ALA A 202 24.08 -28.02 -24.07
N VAL A 203 23.93 -26.74 -24.40
CA VAL A 203 24.96 -25.73 -24.12
C VAL A 203 24.73 -25.23 -22.70
N VAL A 204 25.76 -25.34 -21.85
CA VAL A 204 25.68 -24.92 -20.44
C VAL A 204 26.09 -23.47 -20.32
N ASN A 205 25.29 -22.69 -19.60
CA ASN A 205 25.49 -21.24 -19.38
C ASN A 205 25.82 -20.50 -20.69
N PRO A 206 25.03 -20.69 -21.76
CA PRO A 206 25.34 -20.06 -23.03
C PRO A 206 25.11 -18.56 -22.97
N ARG A 207 25.92 -17.84 -23.74
CA ARG A 207 25.53 -16.53 -24.26
C ARG A 207 24.69 -16.74 -25.52
N HIS A 208 23.60 -16.00 -25.65
CA HIS A 208 22.79 -15.96 -26.87
C HIS A 208 23.33 -14.81 -27.74
N ILE A 209 24.03 -15.16 -28.80
CA ILE A 209 24.65 -14.19 -29.73
C ILE A 209 23.94 -14.29 -31.07
N GLU A 210 23.59 -13.16 -31.66
CA GLU A 210 22.89 -13.13 -32.94
C GLU A 210 23.50 -12.11 -33.89
N VAL A 211 23.47 -12.39 -35.19
CA VAL A 211 24.11 -11.55 -36.21
C VAL A 211 23.07 -10.98 -37.15
N GLN A 212 23.06 -9.65 -37.28
CA GLN A 212 22.21 -8.95 -38.23
C GLN A 212 22.73 -9.11 -39.65
N ILE A 213 21.87 -9.56 -40.56
CA ILE A 213 22.16 -9.73 -41.98
C ILE A 213 21.31 -8.78 -42.83
N LEU A 214 21.91 -8.27 -43.90
CA LEU A 214 21.21 -7.69 -45.05
C LEU A 214 21.68 -8.40 -46.33
N GLY A 215 20.74 -8.84 -47.17
CA GLY A 215 21.03 -9.37 -48.50
C GLY A 215 20.20 -8.67 -49.58
N ASP A 216 20.74 -8.53 -50.78
CA ASP A 216 20.02 -7.95 -51.93
C ASP A 216 19.74 -8.98 -53.05
N SER A 217 19.04 -8.52 -54.09
CA SER A 217 18.63 -9.36 -55.22
C SER A 217 19.79 -9.81 -56.14
N SER A 218 21.00 -9.26 -55.97
CA SER A 218 22.20 -9.71 -56.70
C SER A 218 22.85 -10.94 -56.06
N GLY A 219 22.45 -11.30 -54.85
CA GLY A 219 23.05 -12.37 -54.04
C GLY A 219 24.17 -11.88 -53.11
N GLU A 220 24.45 -10.57 -53.08
CA GLU A 220 25.33 -9.98 -52.10
C GLU A 220 24.69 -9.98 -50.71
N VAL A 221 25.51 -10.25 -49.69
CA VAL A 221 25.09 -10.38 -48.30
C VAL A 221 26.18 -9.78 -47.41
N ILE A 222 25.77 -8.92 -46.47
CA ILE A 222 26.62 -8.27 -45.47
C ILE A 222 26.07 -8.51 -44.06
N HIS A 223 26.93 -8.42 -43.06
CA HIS A 223 26.53 -8.37 -41.65
C HIS A 223 26.67 -6.96 -41.06
N LEU A 224 25.78 -6.61 -40.14
CA LEU A 224 25.81 -5.38 -39.34
C LEU A 224 26.22 -5.69 -37.89
N PHE A 225 27.23 -6.55 -37.76
CA PHE A 225 27.74 -7.09 -36.50
C PHE A 225 26.70 -7.88 -35.69
N GLU A 226 27.11 -8.25 -34.48
CA GLU A 226 26.36 -9.08 -33.55
C GLU A 226 25.65 -8.26 -32.45
N ARG A 227 24.62 -8.88 -31.89
CA ARG A 227 23.97 -8.48 -30.64
C ARG A 227 24.12 -9.59 -29.62
N ASP A 228 24.21 -9.22 -28.35
CA ASP A 228 24.11 -10.15 -27.24
C ASP A 228 22.74 -10.01 -26.58
N CYS A 229 21.98 -11.10 -26.64
CA CYS A 229 20.61 -11.23 -26.15
C CYS A 229 20.53 -12.23 -24.99
N SER A 230 21.62 -12.43 -24.25
CA SER A 230 21.73 -13.44 -23.19
C SER A 230 20.86 -13.14 -21.99
N LEU A 231 20.51 -11.88 -21.72
CA LEU A 231 19.61 -11.56 -20.62
C LEU A 231 18.18 -11.98 -20.96
N GLN A 232 17.78 -13.16 -20.47
CA GLN A 232 16.50 -13.80 -20.80
C GLN A 232 15.77 -14.28 -19.55
N ARG A 233 14.44 -14.28 -19.64
CA ARG A 233 13.55 -14.93 -18.66
C ARG A 233 12.71 -15.96 -19.37
N ARG A 234 12.77 -17.23 -18.97
CA ARG A 234 12.04 -18.34 -19.62
C ARG A 234 12.19 -18.33 -21.15
N HIS A 235 13.42 -18.13 -21.62
CA HIS A 235 13.80 -18.00 -23.04
C HIS A 235 13.24 -16.77 -23.78
N GLN A 236 12.68 -15.78 -23.07
CA GLN A 236 12.27 -14.50 -23.66
C GLN A 236 13.35 -13.44 -23.40
N LYS A 237 13.76 -12.72 -24.45
CA LYS A 237 14.75 -11.64 -24.38
C LYS A 237 14.19 -10.43 -23.61
N VAL A 238 15.00 -9.91 -22.68
CA VAL A 238 14.62 -8.81 -21.77
C VAL A 238 15.44 -7.55 -22.06
N VAL A 239 16.76 -7.71 -22.15
CA VAL A 239 17.71 -6.64 -22.49
C VAL A 239 18.66 -7.17 -23.55
N GLU A 240 18.87 -6.35 -24.58
CA GLU A 240 19.76 -6.65 -25.69
C GLU A 240 20.83 -5.58 -25.82
N VAL A 241 22.05 -5.97 -26.20
CA VAL A 241 23.18 -5.04 -26.33
C VAL A 241 23.91 -5.25 -27.64
N ALA A 242 24.49 -4.18 -28.18
CA ALA A 242 25.34 -4.23 -29.37
C ALA A 242 26.54 -3.28 -29.19
N PRO A 243 27.75 -3.68 -29.60
CA PRO A 243 28.15 -5.06 -29.90
C PRO A 243 28.14 -5.91 -28.62
N ALA A 244 28.42 -7.22 -28.73
CA ALA A 244 28.49 -8.12 -27.58
C ALA A 244 29.66 -7.73 -26.64
N PRO A 245 29.40 -7.33 -25.37
CA PRO A 245 30.45 -6.90 -24.46
C PRO A 245 31.42 -8.06 -24.13
N GLY A 246 32.71 -7.75 -24.10
CA GLY A 246 33.75 -8.74 -23.78
C GLY A 246 33.91 -9.89 -24.78
N LEU A 247 33.29 -9.81 -25.97
CA LEU A 247 33.48 -10.80 -27.03
C LEU A 247 34.83 -10.55 -27.75
N ASP A 248 35.64 -11.59 -27.87
CA ASP A 248 36.91 -11.54 -28.60
C ASP A 248 36.67 -11.15 -30.07
N PRO A 249 37.43 -10.17 -30.64
CA PRO A 249 37.24 -9.73 -32.01
C PRO A 249 37.39 -10.81 -33.08
N GLU A 250 38.31 -11.77 -32.90
CA GLU A 250 38.47 -12.89 -33.85
C GLU A 250 37.28 -13.85 -33.78
N LEU A 251 36.77 -14.11 -32.57
CA LEU A 251 35.55 -14.91 -32.40
C LEU A 251 34.33 -14.20 -33.01
N ARG A 252 34.19 -12.88 -32.82
CA ARG A 252 33.15 -12.07 -33.49
C ARG A 252 33.21 -12.24 -35.00
N GLU A 253 34.39 -12.10 -35.59
CA GLU A 253 34.59 -12.22 -37.03
C GLU A 253 34.18 -13.62 -37.53
N ARG A 254 34.53 -14.69 -36.80
CA ARG A 254 34.08 -16.05 -37.12
C ARG A 254 32.55 -16.20 -37.09
N ILE A 255 31.90 -15.74 -36.03
CA ILE A 255 30.44 -15.82 -35.87
C ILE A 255 29.74 -15.04 -36.99
N CYS A 256 30.22 -13.83 -37.29
CA CYS A 256 29.67 -13.00 -38.36
C CYS A 256 29.89 -13.62 -39.75
N ALA A 257 31.07 -14.17 -40.02
CA ALA A 257 31.38 -14.84 -41.27
C ALA A 257 30.50 -16.09 -41.48
N ASP A 258 30.26 -16.88 -40.43
CA ASP A 258 29.37 -18.03 -40.47
C ASP A 258 27.92 -17.63 -40.77
N ALA A 259 27.43 -16.54 -40.15
CA ALA A 259 26.11 -16.00 -40.45
C ALA A 259 25.96 -15.57 -41.92
N VAL A 260 26.94 -14.84 -42.47
CA VAL A 260 26.97 -14.44 -43.89
C VAL A 260 27.05 -15.67 -44.81
N LYS A 261 27.88 -16.67 -44.45
CA LYS A 261 28.03 -17.91 -45.22
C LYS A 261 26.71 -18.67 -45.29
N PHE A 262 25.99 -18.79 -44.19
CA PHE A 262 24.67 -19.41 -44.15
C PHE A 262 23.65 -18.64 -45.00
N ALA A 263 23.54 -17.32 -44.81
CA ALA A 263 22.63 -16.48 -45.57
C ALA A 263 22.91 -16.52 -47.08
N ARG A 264 24.17 -16.54 -47.51
CA ARG A 264 24.55 -16.75 -48.92
C ARG A 264 24.17 -18.13 -49.43
N HIS A 265 24.39 -19.18 -48.63
CA HIS A 265 24.09 -20.56 -49.02
C HIS A 265 22.61 -20.77 -49.35
N ILE A 266 21.71 -20.14 -48.58
CA ILE A 266 20.27 -20.22 -48.81
C ILE A 266 19.75 -19.18 -49.80
N GLY A 267 20.59 -18.26 -50.31
CA GLY A 267 20.15 -17.19 -51.21
C GLY A 267 19.24 -16.15 -50.52
N TYR A 268 19.59 -15.77 -49.29
CA TYR A 268 18.79 -14.87 -48.46
C TYR A 268 18.73 -13.43 -49.01
N THR A 269 17.59 -12.76 -48.83
CA THR A 269 17.36 -11.36 -49.24
C THR A 269 16.64 -10.57 -48.15
N CYS A 270 16.72 -9.23 -48.22
CA CYS A 270 16.19 -8.30 -47.22
C CYS A 270 16.94 -8.42 -45.88
N ALA A 271 16.30 -8.04 -44.76
CA ALA A 271 16.87 -8.20 -43.42
C ALA A 271 16.52 -9.55 -42.80
N GLY A 272 17.46 -10.11 -42.06
CA GLY A 272 17.27 -11.32 -41.26
C GLY A 272 18.33 -11.41 -40.17
N THR A 273 18.15 -12.32 -39.23
CA THR A 273 19.10 -12.52 -38.14
C THR A 273 19.43 -13.99 -37.99
N VAL A 274 20.72 -14.31 -37.89
CA VAL A 274 21.20 -15.67 -37.60
C VAL A 274 21.57 -15.74 -36.13
N GLU A 275 20.97 -16.68 -35.39
CA GLU A 275 21.16 -16.80 -33.94
C GLU A 275 22.08 -17.99 -33.60
N PHE A 276 22.89 -17.80 -32.56
CA PHE A 276 23.88 -18.75 -32.06
C PHE A 276 23.83 -18.85 -30.53
N LEU A 277 24.17 -20.04 -30.01
CA LEU A 277 24.57 -20.19 -28.61
C LEU A 277 26.10 -20.26 -28.53
N LEU A 278 26.69 -19.44 -27.67
CA LEU A 278 28.12 -19.37 -27.42
C LEU A 278 28.42 -19.90 -26.02
N ASP A 279 29.26 -20.92 -25.93
CA ASP A 279 29.70 -21.46 -24.63
C ASP A 279 30.86 -20.66 -24.01
N PRO A 280 31.18 -20.86 -22.71
CA PRO A 280 32.29 -20.18 -22.05
C PRO A 280 33.69 -20.50 -22.60
N TYR A 281 33.83 -21.54 -23.43
CA TYR A 281 35.09 -21.96 -24.03
C TYR A 281 35.33 -21.34 -25.42
N GLY A 282 34.37 -20.57 -25.94
CA GLY A 282 34.46 -19.91 -27.23
C GLY A 282 33.91 -20.72 -28.41
N ASN A 283 33.15 -21.80 -28.16
CA ASN A 283 32.47 -22.56 -29.20
C ASN A 283 31.06 -21.99 -29.42
N HIS A 284 30.75 -21.60 -30.66
CA HIS A 284 29.42 -21.17 -31.06
C HIS A 284 28.72 -22.24 -31.90
N VAL A 285 27.41 -22.36 -31.75
CA VAL A 285 26.56 -23.28 -32.53
C VAL A 285 25.32 -22.54 -33.05
N PHE A 286 24.97 -22.77 -34.31
CA PHE A 286 23.76 -22.25 -34.92
C PHE A 286 22.52 -22.83 -34.25
N ILE A 287 21.52 -21.99 -33.97
CA ILE A 287 20.22 -22.42 -33.44
C ILE A 287 19.07 -22.18 -34.41
N GLU A 288 18.97 -20.99 -34.98
CA GLU A 288 17.90 -20.63 -35.92
C GLU A 288 18.27 -19.39 -36.73
N MET A 289 17.46 -19.13 -37.76
CA MET A 289 17.45 -17.86 -38.45
C MET A 289 16.06 -17.27 -38.33
N ASN A 290 15.98 -16.02 -37.90
CA ASN A 290 14.76 -15.23 -37.90
C ASN A 290 14.70 -14.49 -39.26
N PRO A 291 13.83 -14.90 -40.20
CA PRO A 291 13.84 -14.41 -41.57
C PRO A 291 13.10 -13.07 -41.72
N ARG A 292 13.35 -12.14 -40.79
CA ARG A 292 12.62 -10.86 -40.63
C ARG A 292 13.43 -9.88 -39.77
N ILE A 293 12.91 -8.67 -39.61
CA ILE A 293 13.42 -7.75 -38.60
C ILE A 293 13.12 -8.27 -37.18
N GLN A 294 13.93 -7.87 -36.20
CA GLN A 294 13.73 -8.19 -34.79
C GLN A 294 13.46 -6.93 -33.97
N VAL A 295 12.93 -7.11 -32.76
CA VAL A 295 12.55 -6.01 -31.85
C VAL A 295 13.78 -5.16 -31.52
N GLU A 296 14.91 -5.83 -31.30
CA GLU A 296 16.24 -5.35 -30.93
C GLU A 296 17.08 -4.83 -32.10
N HIS A 297 16.52 -4.69 -33.31
CA HIS A 297 17.24 -4.06 -34.43
C HIS A 297 17.79 -2.66 -34.08
N THR A 298 17.12 -1.96 -33.16
CA THR A 298 17.47 -0.59 -32.75
C THR A 298 18.89 -0.47 -32.20
N VAL A 299 19.41 -1.46 -31.45
CA VAL A 299 20.79 -1.39 -30.94
C VAL A 299 21.82 -1.52 -32.06
N THR A 300 21.51 -2.29 -33.12
CA THR A 300 22.36 -2.39 -34.31
C THR A 300 22.37 -1.07 -35.08
N GLU A 301 21.20 -0.43 -35.26
CA GLU A 301 21.13 0.89 -35.91
C GLU A 301 21.97 1.93 -35.15
N GLU A 302 21.89 1.94 -33.81
CA GLU A 302 22.63 2.90 -32.98
C GLU A 302 24.15 2.73 -33.00
N ILE A 303 24.67 1.53 -33.32
CA ILE A 303 26.12 1.29 -33.43
C ILE A 303 26.64 1.31 -34.85
N THR A 304 25.78 1.24 -35.88
CA THR A 304 26.21 1.22 -37.29
C THR A 304 25.79 2.45 -38.08
N ASP A 305 24.83 3.23 -37.57
CA ASP A 305 24.13 4.31 -38.27
C ASP A 305 23.43 3.85 -39.58
N VAL A 306 23.12 2.56 -39.68
CA VAL A 306 22.34 1.99 -40.78
C VAL A 306 20.87 1.88 -40.36
N ASP A 307 19.98 2.57 -41.06
CA ASP A 307 18.52 2.41 -40.87
C ASP A 307 18.05 1.10 -41.54
N LEU A 308 17.75 0.10 -40.71
CA LEU A 308 17.42 -1.25 -41.17
C LEU A 308 16.06 -1.29 -41.86
N VAL A 309 15.06 -0.55 -41.38
CA VAL A 309 13.71 -0.60 -41.95
C VAL A 309 13.65 0.12 -43.29
N ALA A 310 14.34 1.25 -43.41
CA ALA A 310 14.50 1.94 -44.68
C ALA A 310 15.30 1.09 -45.68
N ALA A 311 16.35 0.41 -45.22
CA ALA A 311 17.11 -0.52 -46.06
C ALA A 311 16.24 -1.68 -46.58
N GLN A 312 15.41 -2.29 -45.73
CA GLN A 312 14.46 -3.33 -46.14
C GLN A 312 13.51 -2.84 -47.24
N LEU A 313 12.93 -1.64 -47.08
CA LEU A 313 12.01 -1.06 -48.07
C LEU A 313 12.71 -0.77 -49.40
N ARG A 314 13.94 -0.24 -49.38
CA ARG A 314 14.72 0.06 -50.58
C ARG A 314 15.13 -1.21 -51.33
N ILE A 315 15.66 -2.20 -50.61
CA ILE A 315 16.05 -3.51 -51.16
C ILE A 315 14.84 -4.21 -51.78
N ALA A 316 13.70 -4.26 -51.07
CA ALA A 316 12.47 -4.86 -51.60
C ALA A 316 11.94 -4.11 -52.84
N SER A 317 12.27 -2.81 -52.99
CA SER A 317 11.92 -2.03 -54.19
C SER A 317 12.91 -2.19 -55.35
N GLY A 318 13.94 -3.03 -55.19
CA GLY A 318 14.90 -3.42 -56.21
C GLY A 318 16.27 -2.76 -56.14
N GLU A 319 16.55 -1.94 -55.13
CA GLU A 319 17.89 -1.36 -54.94
C GLU A 319 18.90 -2.39 -54.40
N LEU A 320 20.16 -2.27 -54.82
CA LEU A 320 21.25 -3.12 -54.36
C LEU A 320 21.97 -2.49 -53.15
N LEU A 321 22.68 -3.29 -52.35
CA LEU A 321 23.46 -2.80 -51.20
C LEU A 321 24.44 -1.70 -51.59
N THR A 322 25.02 -1.78 -52.79
CA THR A 322 25.89 -0.75 -53.36
C THR A 322 25.18 0.57 -53.65
N ASP A 323 23.90 0.54 -54.03
CA ASP A 323 23.06 1.76 -54.22
C ASP A 323 22.71 2.42 -52.87
N LEU A 324 22.65 1.62 -51.80
CA LEU A 324 22.53 2.09 -50.43
C LEU A 324 23.87 2.61 -49.86
N GLY A 325 24.98 2.44 -50.58
CA GLY A 325 26.32 2.80 -50.12
C GLY A 325 26.86 1.87 -49.05
N LEU A 326 26.36 0.63 -48.98
CA LEU A 326 26.72 -0.37 -47.98
C LEU A 326 27.62 -1.45 -48.59
N THR A 327 28.85 -1.55 -48.08
CA THR A 327 29.74 -2.69 -48.30
C THR A 327 30.24 -3.20 -46.96
N GLN A 328 30.70 -4.45 -46.88
CA GLN A 328 31.16 -5.01 -45.61
C GLN A 328 32.30 -4.18 -44.98
N ASP A 329 33.20 -3.66 -45.82
CA ASP A 329 34.36 -2.86 -45.40
C ASP A 329 33.98 -1.43 -44.95
N SER A 330 32.78 -0.93 -45.28
CA SER A 330 32.34 0.43 -44.91
C SER A 330 31.58 0.48 -43.58
N ILE A 331 31.27 -0.67 -42.98
CA ILE A 331 30.46 -0.76 -41.76
C ILE A 331 31.41 -0.83 -40.55
N GLU A 332 31.25 0.12 -39.63
CA GLU A 332 32.07 0.22 -38.42
C GLU A 332 31.22 0.25 -37.16
N ILE A 333 31.75 -0.29 -36.05
CA ILE A 333 31.11 -0.20 -34.73
C ILE A 333 31.36 1.19 -34.13
N ARG A 334 30.27 1.90 -33.82
CA ARG A 334 30.27 3.23 -33.17
C ARG A 334 29.80 3.12 -31.73
N GLY A 335 30.73 2.82 -30.83
CA GLY A 335 30.45 2.75 -29.39
C GLY A 335 29.65 1.50 -29.01
N ALA A 336 28.67 1.65 -28.13
CA ALA A 336 27.78 0.57 -27.70
C ALA A 336 26.35 1.08 -27.47
N ALA A 337 25.37 0.20 -27.64
CA ALA A 337 23.97 0.44 -27.39
C ALA A 337 23.34 -0.69 -26.58
N MET A 338 22.30 -0.34 -25.82
CA MET A 338 21.52 -1.26 -25.00
C MET A 338 20.04 -0.93 -25.16
N GLN A 339 19.20 -1.93 -25.33
CA GLN A 339 17.75 -1.79 -25.35
C GLN A 339 17.12 -2.47 -24.13
N CYS A 340 16.19 -1.78 -23.48
CA CYS A 340 15.32 -2.34 -22.45
C CYS A 340 13.87 -2.23 -22.92
N ARG A 341 13.10 -3.30 -22.75
CA ARG A 341 11.66 -3.32 -23.07
C ARG A 341 10.87 -2.97 -21.80
N ILE A 342 10.13 -1.87 -21.84
CA ILE A 342 9.25 -1.49 -20.75
C ILE A 342 7.87 -2.07 -21.03
N THR A 343 7.40 -2.94 -20.14
CA THR A 343 6.13 -3.68 -20.27
C THR A 343 5.19 -3.41 -19.10
N THR A 344 3.93 -3.82 -19.20
CA THR A 344 2.97 -3.83 -18.08
C THR A 344 3.09 -5.04 -17.16
N GLU A 345 4.12 -5.87 -17.31
CA GLU A 345 4.31 -7.05 -16.47
C GLU A 345 4.70 -6.64 -15.05
N ASP A 346 3.96 -7.12 -14.06
CA ASP A 346 4.25 -6.85 -12.64
C ASP A 346 5.23 -7.90 -12.08
N PRO A 347 6.49 -7.54 -11.77
CA PRO A 347 7.46 -8.48 -11.23
C PRO A 347 7.04 -9.10 -9.89
N THR A 348 6.19 -8.41 -9.12
CA THR A 348 5.70 -8.87 -7.81
C THR A 348 4.55 -9.88 -7.91
N ASP A 349 3.85 -9.89 -9.06
CA ASP A 349 2.82 -10.89 -9.41
C ASP A 349 3.31 -11.82 -10.54
N GLY A 350 4.56 -12.28 -10.45
CA GLY A 350 5.10 -13.29 -11.36
C GLY A 350 5.26 -12.83 -12.82
N PHE A 351 5.37 -11.51 -13.06
CA PHE A 351 5.39 -10.85 -14.37
C PHE A 351 4.07 -10.99 -15.13
N ARG A 352 2.94 -11.04 -14.43
CA ARG A 352 1.63 -10.97 -15.08
C ARG A 352 1.44 -9.57 -15.70
N PRO A 353 1.10 -9.46 -17.01
CA PRO A 353 0.67 -8.21 -17.61
C PRO A 353 -0.53 -7.61 -16.91
N ASP A 354 -0.34 -6.38 -16.43
CA ASP A 354 -1.42 -5.54 -15.92
C ASP A 354 -2.18 -4.87 -17.06
N THR A 355 -3.44 -4.55 -16.81
CA THR A 355 -4.38 -3.94 -17.76
C THR A 355 -5.04 -2.71 -17.14
N GLY A 356 -5.47 -1.78 -17.98
CA GLY A 356 -6.14 -0.57 -17.50
C GLY A 356 -5.68 0.69 -18.22
N ARG A 357 -6.07 1.84 -17.66
CA ARG A 357 -5.83 3.14 -18.27
C ARG A 357 -4.55 3.77 -17.74
N VAL A 358 -3.67 4.22 -18.65
CA VAL A 358 -2.47 4.97 -18.29
C VAL A 358 -2.86 6.38 -17.84
N THR A 359 -2.73 6.66 -16.54
CA THR A 359 -3.11 7.95 -15.90
C THR A 359 -1.96 8.95 -15.82
N ALA A 360 -0.72 8.50 -15.97
CA ALA A 360 0.44 9.35 -16.22
C ALA A 360 1.45 8.61 -17.09
N TYR A 361 2.01 9.31 -18.07
CA TYR A 361 3.05 8.80 -18.94
C TYR A 361 4.10 9.88 -19.18
N ARG A 362 5.25 9.77 -18.48
CA ARG A 362 6.42 10.63 -18.70
C ARG A 362 7.57 9.78 -19.19
N THR A 363 8.07 10.14 -20.35
CA THR A 363 9.23 9.50 -20.97
C THR A 363 10.50 10.31 -20.68
N PRO A 364 11.67 9.66 -20.53
CA PRO A 364 12.96 10.31 -20.45
C PRO A 364 13.36 10.89 -21.81
N GLY A 365 14.42 11.69 -21.83
CA GLY A 365 15.01 12.23 -23.05
C GLY A 365 16.52 12.44 -22.93
N GLY A 366 17.05 13.39 -23.69
CA GLY A 366 18.47 13.78 -23.62
C GLY A 366 19.39 12.96 -24.53
N SER A 367 20.68 13.33 -24.53
CA SER A 367 21.67 12.78 -25.46
C SER A 367 21.83 11.26 -25.31
N GLY A 368 21.73 10.54 -26.43
CA GLY A 368 21.92 9.10 -26.51
C GLY A 368 20.75 8.27 -25.98
N VAL A 369 19.55 8.84 -25.91
CA VAL A 369 18.30 8.12 -25.57
C VAL A 369 17.39 8.11 -26.80
N ARG A 370 16.96 6.91 -27.20
CA ARG A 370 16.00 6.63 -28.26
C ARG A 370 14.79 5.91 -27.68
N LEU A 371 13.60 6.27 -28.16
CA LEU A 371 12.32 5.71 -27.71
C LEU A 371 11.47 5.27 -28.90
N ASP A 372 11.09 4.01 -28.91
CA ASP A 372 10.17 3.42 -29.88
C ASP A 372 8.98 2.85 -29.14
N GLY A 373 7.84 3.55 -29.17
CA GLY A 373 6.64 3.18 -28.43
C GLY A 373 5.37 3.71 -29.10
N SER A 374 4.23 3.18 -28.66
CA SER A 374 2.90 3.51 -29.20
C SER A 374 1.88 3.87 -28.12
N VAL A 375 2.32 4.06 -26.88
CA VAL A 375 1.47 4.38 -25.72
C VAL A 375 1.61 5.86 -25.34
N GLY A 376 0.53 6.46 -24.84
CA GLY A 376 0.51 7.82 -24.32
C GLY A 376 -0.41 7.97 -23.11
N LEU A 377 -0.55 9.21 -22.63
CA LEU A 377 -1.50 9.53 -21.56
C LEU A 377 -2.93 9.20 -22.01
N GLY A 378 -3.67 8.47 -21.17
CA GLY A 378 -5.04 8.06 -21.43
C GLY A 378 -5.20 6.80 -22.27
N SER A 379 -4.10 6.23 -22.79
CA SER A 379 -4.13 4.94 -23.48
C SER A 379 -4.70 3.83 -22.59
N GLU A 380 -5.45 2.92 -23.19
CA GLU A 380 -6.08 1.79 -22.52
C GLU A 380 -5.35 0.51 -22.93
N ILE A 381 -4.76 -0.16 -21.94
CA ILE A 381 -4.02 -1.40 -22.12
C ILE A 381 -4.99 -2.56 -21.87
N GLY A 382 -5.32 -3.30 -22.94
CA GLY A 382 -6.15 -4.50 -22.87
C GLY A 382 -5.32 -5.79 -22.79
N SER A 383 -5.97 -6.90 -22.42
CA SER A 383 -5.36 -8.23 -22.28
C SER A 383 -5.15 -8.99 -23.61
N HIS A 384 -5.62 -8.42 -24.73
CA HIS A 384 -5.61 -9.09 -26.04
C HIS A 384 -4.23 -9.21 -26.70
N PHE A 385 -3.30 -8.30 -26.39
CA PHE A 385 -2.01 -8.17 -27.09
C PHE A 385 -0.82 -8.29 -26.14
N ASP A 386 0.40 -8.06 -26.64
CA ASP A 386 1.58 -7.98 -25.78
C ASP A 386 1.54 -6.79 -24.83
N SER A 387 2.25 -6.94 -23.72
CA SER A 387 2.35 -5.97 -22.62
C SER A 387 3.31 -4.81 -22.89
N MET A 388 3.88 -4.70 -24.10
CA MET A 388 4.93 -3.74 -24.41
C MET A 388 4.40 -2.31 -24.51
N LEU A 389 4.97 -1.41 -23.70
CA LEU A 389 4.65 0.01 -23.71
C LEU A 389 5.58 0.79 -24.63
N VAL A 390 6.89 0.61 -24.44
CA VAL A 390 7.96 1.34 -25.13
C VAL A 390 9.28 0.61 -25.04
N LYS A 391 10.06 0.66 -26.11
CA LYS A 391 11.47 0.26 -26.14
C LYS A 391 12.33 1.47 -25.83
N LEU A 392 13.19 1.32 -24.82
CA LEU A 392 14.18 2.31 -24.46
C LEU A 392 15.54 1.83 -24.96
N THR A 393 16.10 2.52 -25.95
CA THR A 393 17.45 2.25 -26.45
C THR A 393 18.39 3.37 -26.02
N CYS A 394 19.49 3.03 -25.37
CA CYS A 394 20.50 3.97 -24.92
C CYS A 394 21.84 3.64 -25.58
N ARG A 395 22.48 4.65 -26.17
CA ARG A 395 23.82 4.53 -26.75
C ARG A 395 24.87 5.28 -25.94
N GLY A 396 26.13 4.85 -26.04
CA GLY A 396 27.28 5.46 -25.40
C GLY A 396 28.56 5.19 -26.19
N ARG A 397 29.65 5.87 -25.83
CA ARG A 397 30.99 5.60 -26.42
C ARG A 397 31.52 4.21 -26.07
N ASP A 398 30.98 3.62 -25.01
CA ASP A 398 31.31 2.31 -24.45
C ASP A 398 30.06 1.76 -23.73
N PHE A 399 30.10 0.47 -23.38
CA PHE A 399 29.00 -0.22 -22.70
C PHE A 399 28.64 0.45 -21.36
N ALA A 400 29.66 0.85 -20.58
CA ALA A 400 29.45 1.50 -19.28
C ALA A 400 28.65 2.81 -19.41
N THR A 401 28.93 3.61 -20.44
CA THR A 401 28.20 4.86 -20.72
C THR A 401 26.78 4.57 -21.18
N ALA A 402 26.56 3.56 -22.02
CA ALA A 402 25.23 3.13 -22.45
C ALA A 402 24.38 2.66 -21.25
N ALA A 403 24.94 1.81 -20.39
CA ALA A 403 24.30 1.33 -19.17
C ALA A 403 23.99 2.46 -18.18
N ALA A 404 24.92 3.41 -17.97
CA ALA A 404 24.67 4.57 -17.10
C ALA A 404 23.52 5.46 -17.63
N ARG A 405 23.41 5.63 -18.95
CA ARG A 405 22.30 6.34 -19.59
C ARG A 405 20.99 5.58 -19.46
N ALA A 406 21.01 4.25 -19.65
CA ALA A 406 19.84 3.39 -19.45
C ALA A 406 19.34 3.48 -18.00
N ARG A 407 20.24 3.37 -17.01
CA ARG A 407 19.89 3.51 -15.58
C ARG A 407 19.22 4.85 -15.28
N ARG A 408 19.79 5.95 -15.78
CA ARG A 408 19.20 7.29 -15.62
C ARG A 408 17.84 7.41 -16.32
N ALA A 409 17.72 6.93 -17.55
CA ALA A 409 16.49 7.00 -18.32
C ALA A 409 15.35 6.15 -17.70
N ILE A 410 15.65 4.92 -17.24
CA ILE A 410 14.72 4.09 -16.48
C ILE A 410 14.29 4.78 -15.18
N ALA A 411 15.22 5.40 -14.45
CA ALA A 411 14.89 6.13 -13.22
C ALA A 411 14.08 7.42 -13.45
N GLU A 412 14.08 8.00 -14.65
CA GLU A 412 13.28 9.17 -15.05
C GLU A 412 11.87 8.80 -15.53
N PHE A 413 11.67 7.57 -16.04
CA PHE A 413 10.38 7.10 -16.51
C PHE A 413 9.32 7.17 -15.40
N ARG A 414 8.13 7.71 -15.72
CA ARG A 414 6.97 7.66 -14.82
C ARG A 414 5.76 7.17 -15.60
N VAL A 415 5.40 5.92 -15.37
CA VAL A 415 4.13 5.33 -15.81
C VAL A 415 3.25 5.15 -14.57
N ARG A 416 1.97 5.51 -14.68
CA ARG A 416 0.96 5.32 -13.63
C ARG A 416 -0.34 4.83 -14.26
N GLY A 417 -1.15 4.14 -13.46
CA GLY A 417 -2.42 3.56 -13.87
C GLY A 417 -2.33 2.08 -14.26
N VAL A 418 -1.12 1.61 -14.57
CA VAL A 418 -0.79 0.18 -14.74
C VAL A 418 0.57 -0.10 -14.09
N ALA A 419 0.78 -1.31 -13.59
CA ALA A 419 2.07 -1.82 -13.16
C ALA A 419 3.05 -1.88 -14.33
N THR A 420 4.36 -1.92 -14.03
CA THR A 420 5.40 -2.03 -15.05
C THR A 420 6.59 -2.84 -14.55
N ASN A 421 7.37 -3.40 -15.48
CA ASN A 421 8.63 -4.09 -15.18
C ASN A 421 9.81 -3.15 -14.86
N ILE A 422 9.59 -1.84 -14.74
CA ILE A 422 10.63 -0.83 -14.45
C ILE A 422 11.44 -1.16 -13.18
N PRO A 423 10.84 -1.51 -12.03
CA PRO A 423 11.62 -1.83 -10.82
C PRO A 423 12.59 -2.99 -11.04
N PHE A 424 12.16 -4.02 -11.79
CA PHE A 424 13.02 -5.13 -12.17
C PHE A 424 14.18 -4.69 -13.08
N LEU A 425 13.92 -3.82 -14.08
CA LEU A 425 14.97 -3.26 -14.92
C LEU A 425 15.96 -2.39 -14.11
N GLN A 426 15.50 -1.67 -13.08
CA GLN A 426 16.38 -0.94 -12.17
C GLN A 426 17.29 -1.89 -11.40
N ALA A 427 16.75 -3.00 -10.88
CA ALA A 427 17.53 -4.02 -10.19
C ALA A 427 18.63 -4.61 -11.08
N VAL A 428 18.27 -4.95 -12.33
CA VAL A 428 19.23 -5.45 -13.33
C VAL A 428 20.33 -4.42 -13.60
N LEU A 429 19.98 -3.15 -13.79
CA LEU A 429 20.93 -2.07 -14.11
C LEU A 429 21.82 -1.64 -12.94
N ASP A 430 21.44 -2.00 -11.71
CA ASP A 430 22.25 -1.78 -10.50
C ASP A 430 23.08 -3.01 -10.10
N ASN A 431 22.85 -4.17 -10.72
CA ASN A 431 23.57 -5.40 -10.41
C ASN A 431 25.04 -5.36 -10.93
N PRO A 432 26.05 -5.60 -10.07
CA PRO A 432 27.46 -5.57 -10.45
C PRO A 432 27.89 -6.60 -11.50
N ASP A 433 27.25 -7.78 -11.53
CA ASP A 433 27.52 -8.83 -12.52
C ASP A 433 27.00 -8.42 -13.90
N PHE A 434 25.82 -7.82 -13.96
CA PHE A 434 25.28 -7.24 -15.19
C PHE A 434 26.17 -6.11 -15.74
N LEU A 435 26.61 -5.18 -14.89
CA LEU A 435 27.47 -4.05 -15.30
C LEU A 435 28.86 -4.50 -15.79
N ALA A 436 29.33 -5.66 -15.34
CA ALA A 436 30.55 -6.31 -15.82
C ALA A 436 30.30 -7.28 -16.99
N TRP A 437 29.05 -7.42 -17.44
CA TRP A 437 28.57 -8.37 -18.45
C TRP A 437 28.89 -9.85 -18.13
N ARG A 438 28.82 -10.24 -16.86
CA ARG A 438 28.80 -11.65 -16.43
C ARG A 438 27.39 -12.23 -16.58
N VAL A 439 26.88 -12.22 -17.81
CA VAL A 439 25.50 -12.60 -18.15
C VAL A 439 25.49 -13.82 -19.06
N ASP A 440 24.64 -14.79 -18.73
CA ASP A 440 24.25 -15.93 -19.54
C ASP A 440 22.72 -16.08 -19.54
N THR A 441 22.18 -17.03 -20.31
CA THR A 441 20.71 -17.24 -20.39
C THR A 441 20.04 -17.65 -19.07
N SER A 442 20.81 -18.03 -18.05
CA SER A 442 20.32 -18.39 -16.71
C SER A 442 20.48 -17.25 -15.67
N PHE A 443 20.98 -16.08 -16.08
CA PHE A 443 21.32 -14.98 -15.18
C PHE A 443 20.16 -14.59 -14.24
N ILE A 444 18.94 -14.41 -14.76
CA ILE A 444 17.78 -14.00 -13.95
C ILE A 444 17.39 -15.10 -12.95
N GLU A 445 17.48 -16.38 -13.34
CA GLU A 445 17.17 -17.51 -12.46
C GLU A 445 18.17 -17.63 -11.30
N ASN A 446 19.43 -17.25 -11.53
CA ASN A 446 20.50 -17.29 -10.54
C ASN A 446 20.52 -16.08 -9.59
N HIS A 447 19.70 -15.05 -9.85
CA HIS A 447 19.63 -13.80 -9.07
C HIS A 447 18.19 -13.50 -8.60
N PRO A 448 17.62 -14.30 -7.68
CA PRO A 448 16.24 -14.13 -7.22
C PRO A 448 15.98 -12.78 -6.55
N GLU A 449 17.01 -12.13 -6.01
CA GLU A 449 16.93 -10.80 -5.41
C GLU A 449 16.56 -9.68 -6.41
N LEU A 450 16.69 -9.92 -7.72
CA LEU A 450 16.23 -8.97 -8.74
C LEU A 450 14.71 -8.80 -8.75
N LEU A 451 13.97 -9.75 -8.15
CA LEU A 451 12.51 -9.77 -8.10
C LEU A 451 11.93 -9.10 -6.85
N THR A 452 12.76 -8.80 -5.85
CA THR A 452 12.32 -8.31 -4.53
C THR A 452 12.65 -6.84 -4.28
N GLN A 453 13.19 -6.12 -5.28
CA GLN A 453 13.63 -4.74 -5.11
C GLN A 453 12.44 -3.75 -4.94
N ASN A 454 12.59 -2.85 -3.96
CA ASN A 454 11.56 -1.94 -3.48
C ASN A 454 10.95 -1.03 -4.57
N VAL A 455 9.62 -1.07 -4.68
CA VAL A 455 8.83 -0.15 -5.50
C VAL A 455 8.93 1.27 -4.95
N SER A 456 9.06 2.28 -5.83
CA SER A 456 8.98 3.69 -5.44
C SER A 456 7.69 3.95 -4.64
N ALA A 457 7.81 4.55 -3.45
CA ALA A 457 6.71 4.70 -2.47
C ALA A 457 5.48 5.52 -2.95
N ASP A 458 5.50 6.04 -4.18
CA ASP A 458 4.40 6.78 -4.85
C ASP A 458 3.63 7.78 -3.96
N ARG A 459 4.33 8.40 -3.01
CA ARG A 459 3.77 9.17 -1.89
C ARG A 459 2.79 10.26 -2.36
N GLY A 460 3.15 10.97 -3.43
CA GLY A 460 2.30 12.02 -4.00
C GLY A 460 0.99 11.51 -4.58
N THR A 461 0.98 10.33 -5.21
CA THR A 461 -0.25 9.74 -5.75
C THR A 461 -1.17 9.23 -4.63
N ARG A 462 -0.59 8.61 -3.59
CA ARG A 462 -1.37 8.11 -2.45
C ARG A 462 -2.07 9.23 -1.68
N ILE A 463 -1.35 10.31 -1.38
CA ILE A 463 -1.94 11.51 -0.75
C ILE A 463 -3.00 12.14 -1.65
N LEU A 464 -2.74 12.22 -2.96
CA LEU A 464 -3.70 12.78 -3.91
C LEU A 464 -5.00 11.96 -3.97
N ARG A 465 -4.90 10.62 -3.87
CA ARG A 465 -6.07 9.72 -3.78
C ARG A 465 -6.91 10.01 -2.54
N TYR A 466 -6.27 10.16 -1.38
CA TYR A 466 -6.98 10.51 -0.14
C TYR A 466 -7.70 11.86 -0.27
N LEU A 467 -6.99 12.88 -0.74
CA LEU A 467 -7.55 14.22 -0.90
C LEU A 467 -8.71 14.22 -1.90
N ALA A 468 -8.59 13.48 -3.00
CA ALA A 468 -9.67 13.31 -3.97
C ALA A 468 -10.88 12.57 -3.35
N ASP A 469 -10.66 11.53 -2.55
CA ASP A 469 -11.71 10.79 -1.85
C ASP A 469 -12.52 11.69 -0.91
N ILE A 470 -11.83 12.44 -0.05
CA ILE A 470 -12.46 13.36 0.89
C ILE A 470 -13.20 14.49 0.15
N THR A 471 -12.65 14.98 -0.96
CA THR A 471 -13.28 16.04 -1.78
C THR A 471 -14.62 15.61 -2.36
N VAL A 472 -14.70 14.37 -2.86
CA VAL A 472 -15.92 13.80 -3.46
C VAL A 472 -16.91 13.40 -2.38
N ASN A 473 -16.47 12.62 -1.40
CA ASN A 473 -17.36 11.95 -0.46
C ASN A 473 -17.74 12.80 0.77
N ARG A 474 -16.97 13.86 1.07
CA ARG A 474 -17.26 14.86 2.12
C ARG A 474 -17.82 14.26 3.43
N PRO A 475 -17.11 13.31 4.07
CA PRO A 475 -17.64 12.57 5.22
C PRO A 475 -17.99 13.48 6.41
N HIS A 476 -17.41 14.68 6.48
CA HIS A 476 -17.63 15.66 7.55
C HIS A 476 -18.29 16.95 7.07
N GLY A 477 -18.93 16.94 5.89
CA GLY A 477 -19.61 18.09 5.32
C GLY A 477 -18.65 19.14 4.74
N GLU A 478 -19.10 20.39 4.70
CA GLU A 478 -18.31 21.51 4.18
C GLU A 478 -17.35 22.07 5.23
N ARG A 479 -16.22 22.61 4.77
CA ARG A 479 -15.22 23.24 5.62
C ARG A 479 -15.85 24.42 6.40
N PRO A 480 -15.80 24.43 7.74
CA PRO A 480 -16.49 25.42 8.55
C PRO A 480 -15.78 26.78 8.63
N SER A 481 -14.45 26.84 8.43
CA SER A 481 -13.65 28.06 8.57
C SER A 481 -12.52 28.13 7.55
N THR A 482 -12.26 29.32 6.98
CA THR A 482 -11.12 29.58 6.09
C THR A 482 -9.83 29.92 6.84
N VAL A 483 -9.90 30.18 8.14
CA VAL A 483 -8.75 30.57 8.97
C VAL A 483 -7.85 29.37 9.24
N TYR A 484 -6.55 29.51 9.02
CA TYR A 484 -5.56 28.54 9.50
C TYR A 484 -5.16 28.89 10.92
N ALA A 485 -5.21 27.91 11.82
CA ALA A 485 -4.92 28.15 13.23
C ALA A 485 -3.50 28.70 13.45
N VAL A 486 -2.52 28.21 12.69
CA VAL A 486 -1.12 28.68 12.76
C VAL A 486 -0.97 30.18 12.50
N ASP A 487 -1.88 30.82 11.75
CA ASP A 487 -1.86 32.27 11.51
C ASP A 487 -2.26 33.08 12.75
N LYS A 488 -2.79 32.41 13.78
CA LYS A 488 -3.18 32.97 15.07
C LYS A 488 -2.14 32.75 16.17
N LEU A 489 -1.01 32.11 15.86
CA LEU A 489 0.07 31.95 16.82
C LEU A 489 0.68 33.31 17.17
N PRO A 490 1.03 33.55 18.45
CA PRO A 490 1.64 34.78 18.88
C PRO A 490 3.06 34.93 18.31
N ALA A 491 3.55 36.18 18.20
CA ALA A 491 4.90 36.45 17.70
C ALA A 491 5.96 36.07 18.75
N VAL A 492 6.58 34.90 18.60
CA VAL A 492 7.66 34.40 19.48
C VAL A 492 8.81 33.86 18.62
N ASP A 493 10.05 34.15 19.02
CA ASP A 493 11.24 33.58 18.37
C ASP A 493 11.44 32.11 18.79
N VAL A 494 10.96 31.20 17.95
CA VAL A 494 11.09 29.75 18.14
C VAL A 494 12.50 29.21 17.81
N GLY A 495 13.42 30.05 17.32
CA GLY A 495 14.81 29.66 17.06
C GLY A 495 15.68 29.59 18.32
N ASN A 496 15.35 30.35 19.37
CA ASN A 496 16.07 30.31 20.64
C ASN A 496 15.57 29.16 21.53
N PRO A 497 16.44 28.52 22.34
CA PRO A 497 16.01 27.49 23.27
C PRO A 497 14.98 28.03 24.28
N PRO A 498 13.96 27.25 24.68
CA PRO A 498 12.98 27.69 25.65
C PRO A 498 13.61 27.87 27.06
N PRO A 499 13.03 28.71 27.93
CA PRO A 499 13.46 28.83 29.32
C PRO A 499 13.36 27.49 30.06
N ALA A 500 14.21 27.27 31.07
CA ALA A 500 14.17 26.03 31.85
C ALA A 500 12.80 25.86 32.54
N GLY A 501 12.18 24.68 32.37
CA GLY A 501 10.83 24.39 32.85
C GLY A 501 10.77 23.26 33.88
N SER A 502 9.58 22.69 34.07
CA SER A 502 9.36 21.61 35.04
C SER A 502 10.14 20.34 34.77
N ARG A 503 10.39 19.99 33.50
CA ARG A 503 11.18 18.80 33.16
C ARG A 503 12.65 18.98 33.50
N ASP A 504 13.21 20.15 33.25
CA ASP A 504 14.59 20.45 33.66
C ASP A 504 14.75 20.33 35.18
N ARG A 505 13.71 20.70 35.94
CA ARG A 505 13.65 20.48 37.39
C ARG A 505 13.58 18.99 37.73
N LEU A 506 12.70 18.23 37.07
CA LEU A 506 12.56 16.78 37.29
C LEU A 506 13.87 16.03 37.01
N LEU A 507 14.50 16.27 35.85
CA LEU A 507 15.75 15.61 35.47
C LEU A 507 16.89 15.92 36.44
N ARG A 508 16.92 17.13 37.02
CA ARG A 508 17.93 17.53 38.00
C ARG A 508 17.70 16.93 39.39
N LEU A 509 16.44 16.85 39.82
CA LEU A 509 16.07 16.43 41.19
C LEU A 509 15.83 14.92 41.31
N GLY A 510 15.36 14.27 40.24
CA GLY A 510 14.73 12.95 40.29
C GLY A 510 13.30 13.02 40.85
N PRO A 511 12.48 11.98 40.61
CA PRO A 511 11.03 12.02 40.86
C PRO A 511 10.63 12.24 42.32
N THR A 512 11.33 11.59 43.26
CA THR A 512 11.04 11.73 44.70
C THR A 512 11.34 13.14 45.22
N ALA A 513 12.50 13.70 44.88
CA ALA A 513 12.86 15.05 45.33
C ALA A 513 12.05 16.12 44.58
N PHE A 514 11.66 15.87 43.33
CA PHE A 514 10.73 16.72 42.58
C PHE A 514 9.36 16.80 43.27
N ALA A 515 8.78 15.67 43.69
CA ALA A 515 7.52 15.65 44.43
C ALA A 515 7.63 16.35 45.80
N ALA A 516 8.74 16.12 46.53
CA ALA A 516 8.99 16.82 47.78
C ALA A 516 9.19 18.33 47.59
N ASP A 517 9.72 18.76 46.43
CA ASP A 517 9.85 20.17 46.07
C ASP A 517 8.50 20.82 45.76
N LEU A 518 7.67 20.13 44.96
CA LEU A 518 6.29 20.53 44.71
C LEU A 518 5.52 20.72 46.02
N ARG A 519 5.67 19.79 46.97
CA ARG A 519 5.04 19.84 48.29
C ARG A 519 5.46 21.06 49.14
N ARG A 520 6.71 21.51 49.01
CA ARG A 520 7.24 22.68 49.75
C ARG A 520 6.88 24.00 49.08
N SER A 521 6.49 23.98 47.81
CA SER A 521 6.12 25.18 47.06
C SER A 521 4.90 25.86 47.66
N THR A 522 4.95 27.18 47.78
CA THR A 522 3.78 28.00 48.10
C THR A 522 2.98 28.37 46.85
N ALA A 523 3.62 28.43 45.68
CA ALA A 523 2.96 28.67 44.40
C ALA A 523 2.06 27.50 44.03
N LEU A 524 0.86 27.79 43.53
CA LEU A 524 -0.04 26.76 43.00
C LEU A 524 0.49 26.27 41.65
N ALA A 525 0.82 24.98 41.56
CA ALA A 525 1.27 24.42 40.29
C ALA A 525 0.07 24.13 39.37
N VAL A 526 0.26 24.27 38.06
CA VAL A 526 -0.83 24.11 37.07
C VAL A 526 -0.43 23.14 35.98
N THR A 527 -1.32 22.20 35.67
CA THR A 527 -1.21 21.29 34.52
C THR A 527 -2.17 21.69 33.42
N ASP A 528 -1.68 21.86 32.19
CA ASP A 528 -2.50 22.17 31.01
C ASP A 528 -3.05 20.88 30.39
N THR A 529 -4.37 20.72 30.35
CA THR A 529 -5.07 19.56 29.78
C THR A 529 -5.55 19.77 28.35
N THR A 530 -5.24 20.92 27.73
CA THR A 530 -5.70 21.29 26.38
C THR A 530 -5.29 20.26 25.32
N PHE A 531 -4.15 19.59 25.52
CA PHE A 531 -3.58 18.61 24.59
C PHE A 531 -4.19 17.20 24.73
N ARG A 532 -4.99 16.93 25.76
CA ARG A 532 -5.55 15.60 26.03
C ARG A 532 -7.01 15.67 26.49
N ASP A 533 -7.27 16.00 27.75
CA ASP A 533 -8.61 15.84 28.33
C ASP A 533 -9.64 16.84 27.80
N ALA A 534 -9.19 18.05 27.46
CA ALA A 534 -10.08 19.11 27.00
C ALA A 534 -10.76 18.73 25.67
N HIS A 535 -9.98 18.33 24.67
CA HIS A 535 -10.53 17.89 23.39
C HIS A 535 -11.12 16.48 23.44
N GLN A 536 -10.70 15.64 24.40
CA GLN A 536 -11.41 14.39 24.70
C GLN A 536 -12.85 14.67 25.17
N SER A 537 -13.05 15.72 25.96
CA SER A 537 -14.35 16.08 26.55
C SER A 537 -15.24 16.91 25.62
N LEU A 538 -14.67 17.70 24.71
CA LEU A 538 -15.42 18.63 23.85
C LEU A 538 -15.49 18.21 22.39
N LEU A 539 -14.45 17.54 21.88
CA LEU A 539 -14.21 17.30 20.44
C LEU A 539 -14.00 15.82 20.12
N ALA A 540 -14.54 14.92 20.95
CA ALA A 540 -14.41 13.47 20.79
C ALA A 540 -12.96 12.99 20.57
N THR A 541 -12.00 13.66 21.20
CA THR A 541 -10.56 13.35 21.12
C THR A 541 -9.95 13.53 19.72
N ARG A 542 -10.56 14.32 18.84
CA ARG A 542 -10.17 14.39 17.41
C ARG A 542 -9.02 15.34 17.10
N VAL A 543 -8.51 16.12 18.06
CA VAL A 543 -7.40 17.05 17.78
C VAL A 543 -6.16 16.28 17.33
N ARG A 544 -5.63 16.69 16.18
CA ARG A 544 -4.61 15.97 15.40
C ARG A 544 -3.19 16.32 15.83
N THR A 545 -2.26 15.41 15.54
CA THR A 545 -0.83 15.56 15.90
C THR A 545 -0.27 16.88 15.40
N ARG A 546 -0.53 17.22 14.13
CA ARG A 546 -0.06 18.45 13.49
C ARG A 546 -0.43 19.71 14.29
N ASP A 547 -1.67 19.79 14.75
CA ASP A 547 -2.18 20.96 15.46
C ASP A 547 -1.62 21.06 16.88
N LEU A 548 -1.38 19.93 17.55
CA LEU A 548 -0.74 19.91 18.87
C LEU A 548 0.76 20.28 18.77
N VAL A 549 1.46 19.71 17.80
CA VAL A 549 2.90 19.93 17.59
C VAL A 549 3.19 21.36 17.13
N ALA A 550 2.31 21.98 16.33
CA ALA A 550 2.51 23.35 15.83
C ALA A 550 2.57 24.41 16.96
N VAL A 551 1.78 24.23 18.03
CA VAL A 551 1.71 25.17 19.15
C VAL A 551 2.65 24.82 20.30
N ALA A 552 3.11 23.56 20.41
CA ALA A 552 4.01 23.09 21.46
C ALA A 552 5.28 23.96 21.67
N PRO A 553 5.98 24.46 20.63
CA PRO A 553 7.13 25.35 20.82
C PRO A 553 6.78 26.71 21.44
N TYR A 554 5.55 27.18 21.26
CA TYR A 554 5.06 28.42 21.84
C TYR A 554 4.72 28.21 23.31
N VAL A 555 4.00 27.13 23.65
CA VAL A 555 3.73 26.72 25.04
C VAL A 555 5.04 26.57 25.81
N ALA A 556 6.02 25.87 25.25
CA ALA A 556 7.35 25.70 25.84
C ALA A 556 8.03 27.02 26.27
N ARG A 557 7.81 28.11 25.53
CA ARG A 557 8.45 29.41 25.75
C ARG A 557 7.62 30.36 26.58
N MET A 558 6.31 30.35 26.37
CA MET A 558 5.37 31.31 26.94
C MET A 558 4.88 30.88 28.32
N THR A 559 4.82 29.58 28.60
CA THR A 559 4.31 29.04 29.87
C THR A 559 5.28 28.07 30.56
N PRO A 560 6.59 28.41 30.71
CA PRO A 560 7.60 27.50 31.27
C PRO A 560 7.36 27.12 32.75
N HIS A 561 6.47 27.85 33.44
CA HIS A 561 6.12 27.59 34.84
C HIS A 561 5.07 26.48 35.03
N LEU A 562 4.44 25.98 33.95
CA LEU A 562 3.53 24.84 34.03
C LEU A 562 4.20 23.65 34.74
N LEU A 563 3.43 22.94 35.58
CA LEU A 563 3.84 21.68 36.16
C LEU A 563 4.04 20.64 35.07
N SER A 564 3.03 20.50 34.22
CA SER A 564 3.05 19.61 33.07
C SER A 564 2.05 20.06 32.01
N VAL A 565 2.20 19.51 30.81
CA VAL A 565 1.14 19.47 29.80
C VAL A 565 0.66 18.03 29.72
N GLU A 566 -0.61 17.80 30.00
CA GLU A 566 -1.23 16.50 29.79
C GLU A 566 -1.56 16.33 28.30
N ALA A 567 -0.78 15.48 27.62
CA ALA A 567 -0.81 15.38 26.15
C ALA A 567 -0.96 13.95 25.63
N TRP A 568 -1.12 12.97 26.52
CA TRP A 568 -1.11 11.55 26.13
C TRP A 568 -1.91 10.65 27.07
N GLY A 569 -2.15 9.41 26.65
CA GLY A 569 -2.98 8.47 27.41
C GLY A 569 -4.48 8.79 27.34
N GLY A 570 -5.27 8.14 28.19
CA GLY A 570 -6.74 8.16 28.03
C GLY A 570 -7.16 7.64 26.65
N ALA A 571 -8.09 8.34 25.98
CA ALA A 571 -8.61 7.91 24.68
C ALA A 571 -7.69 8.28 23.49
N THR A 572 -6.66 9.11 23.67
CA THR A 572 -5.88 9.64 22.54
C THR A 572 -5.14 8.56 21.77
N TYR A 573 -4.76 7.46 22.43
CA TYR A 573 -4.01 6.37 21.81
C TYR A 573 -4.86 5.60 20.78
N ASP A 574 -6.02 5.08 21.18
CA ASP A 574 -6.98 4.39 20.30
C ASP A 574 -7.47 5.33 19.20
N VAL A 575 -7.86 6.56 19.56
CA VAL A 575 -8.43 7.52 18.61
C VAL A 575 -7.43 7.95 17.54
N ALA A 576 -6.14 8.11 17.90
CA ALA A 576 -5.09 8.42 16.93
C ALA A 576 -5.02 7.33 15.85
N LEU A 577 -4.96 6.05 16.25
CA LEU A 577 -4.90 4.93 15.30
C LEU A 577 -6.20 4.78 14.50
N ARG A 578 -7.33 4.70 15.21
CA ARG A 578 -8.63 4.31 14.65
C ARG A 578 -9.26 5.37 13.77
N PHE A 579 -9.22 6.63 14.19
CA PHE A 579 -10.02 7.70 13.58
C PHE A 579 -9.19 8.79 12.92
N LEU A 580 -7.95 8.99 13.35
CA LEU A 580 -7.05 9.97 12.76
C LEU A 580 -6.04 9.31 11.82
N HIS A 581 -5.86 7.98 11.94
CA HIS A 581 -4.86 7.21 11.23
C HIS A 581 -3.46 7.80 11.39
N GLU A 582 -3.11 8.15 12.63
CA GLU A 582 -1.83 8.70 13.07
C GLU A 582 -1.24 7.79 14.15
N ASP A 583 0.08 7.61 14.17
CA ASP A 583 0.74 6.85 15.24
C ASP A 583 0.83 7.70 16.53
N PRO A 584 0.24 7.26 17.65
CA PRO A 584 0.36 7.99 18.92
C PRO A 584 1.81 8.11 19.41
N TRP A 585 2.71 7.18 19.06
CA TRP A 585 4.13 7.27 19.43
C TRP A 585 4.87 8.36 18.66
N GLU A 586 4.59 8.50 17.36
CA GLU A 586 5.12 9.59 16.54
C GLU A 586 4.65 10.95 17.11
N ARG A 587 3.38 11.04 17.54
CA ARG A 587 2.85 12.22 18.24
C ARG A 587 3.63 12.54 19.51
N LEU A 588 3.85 11.55 20.38
CA LEU A 588 4.59 11.75 21.64
C LEU A 588 6.02 12.22 21.37
N SER A 589 6.72 11.57 20.44
CA SER A 589 8.09 11.92 20.07
C SER A 589 8.18 13.36 19.54
N ALA A 590 7.27 13.75 18.64
CA ALA A 590 7.24 15.10 18.07
C ALA A 590 6.90 16.17 19.12
N LEU A 591 5.97 15.88 20.03
CA LEU A 591 5.64 16.80 21.14
C LEU A 591 6.83 16.97 22.10
N ARG A 592 7.54 15.88 22.42
CA ARG A 592 8.73 15.91 23.28
C ARG A 592 9.83 16.78 22.68
N GLU A 593 10.07 16.66 21.38
CA GLU A 593 11.05 17.48 20.66
C GLU A 593 10.64 18.95 20.62
N ALA A 594 9.37 19.23 20.31
CA ALA A 594 8.85 20.59 20.18
C ALA A 594 8.75 21.35 21.52
N MET A 595 8.55 20.62 22.62
CA MET A 595 8.44 21.17 23.98
C MET A 595 9.40 20.42 24.90
N PRO A 596 10.70 20.75 24.94
CA PRO A 596 11.73 19.95 25.62
C PRO A 596 11.89 20.23 27.14
N ASN A 597 11.34 21.33 27.63
CA ASN A 597 11.57 21.89 28.97
C ASN A 597 10.42 21.67 29.97
N ILE A 598 9.20 21.39 29.49
CA ILE A 598 8.01 21.14 30.34
C ILE A 598 7.77 19.63 30.43
N CYS A 599 7.33 19.15 31.60
CA CYS A 599 6.94 17.75 31.79
C CYS A 599 5.74 17.39 30.90
N ILE A 600 5.82 16.27 30.19
CA ILE A 600 4.65 15.69 29.52
C ILE A 600 3.99 14.71 30.49
N GLN A 601 2.70 14.91 30.72
CA GLN A 601 1.88 14.05 31.56
C GLN A 601 0.98 13.16 30.70
N MET A 602 0.75 11.94 31.16
CA MET A 602 -0.24 11.05 30.59
C MET A 602 -1.22 10.49 31.63
N LEU A 603 -2.42 10.15 31.18
CA LEU A 603 -3.38 9.36 31.96
C LEU A 603 -3.21 7.87 31.63
N LEU A 604 -2.85 7.06 32.64
CA LEU A 604 -2.61 5.63 32.52
C LEU A 604 -3.58 4.85 33.40
N ARG A 605 -4.23 3.84 32.86
CA ARG A 605 -5.11 2.95 33.62
C ARG A 605 -4.31 1.74 34.09
N GLY A 606 -4.22 1.51 35.39
CA GLY A 606 -3.39 0.50 36.06
C GLY A 606 -2.94 -0.71 35.21
N ARG A 607 -3.58 -1.86 35.39
CA ARG A 607 -3.23 -3.12 34.71
C ARG A 607 -3.49 -3.12 33.20
N ASN A 608 -4.35 -2.23 32.71
CA ASN A 608 -4.79 -2.25 31.32
C ASN A 608 -4.02 -1.24 30.44
N THR A 609 -3.08 -0.49 31.02
CA THR A 609 -2.35 0.63 30.42
C THR A 609 -3.28 1.64 29.73
N VAL A 610 -3.36 1.60 28.41
CA VAL A 610 -4.26 2.39 27.57
C VAL A 610 -5.32 1.54 26.87
N GLY A 611 -5.14 0.21 26.82
CA GLY A 611 -6.06 -0.75 26.19
C GLY A 611 -7.29 -1.04 27.04
N TYR A 612 -8.22 -1.89 26.56
CA TYR A 612 -9.53 -2.14 27.21
C TYR A 612 -9.60 -3.36 28.13
N THR A 613 -8.71 -4.34 27.96
CA THR A 613 -8.68 -5.61 28.71
C THR A 613 -7.42 -5.73 29.58
N PRO A 614 -7.39 -6.62 30.58
CA PRO A 614 -6.16 -6.93 31.32
C PRO A 614 -5.11 -7.57 30.42
N TYR A 615 -3.85 -7.16 30.61
CA TYR A 615 -2.68 -7.73 29.95
C TYR A 615 -1.72 -8.36 30.96
N PRO A 616 -0.84 -9.27 30.53
CA PRO A 616 0.32 -9.69 31.34
C PRO A 616 1.19 -8.49 31.71
N ASP A 617 1.78 -8.53 32.91
CA ASP A 617 2.52 -7.40 33.49
C ASP A 617 3.71 -6.98 32.61
N GLU A 618 4.30 -7.91 31.85
CA GLU A 618 5.36 -7.65 30.89
C GLU A 618 4.97 -6.59 29.84
N VAL A 619 3.70 -6.55 29.43
CA VAL A 619 3.19 -5.53 28.49
C VAL A 619 3.18 -4.17 29.17
N THR A 620 2.70 -4.10 30.42
CA THR A 620 2.67 -2.88 31.22
C THR A 620 4.06 -2.31 31.44
N HIS A 621 5.02 -3.16 31.84
CA HIS A 621 6.41 -2.75 32.03
C HIS A 621 7.06 -2.27 30.73
N ALA A 622 6.85 -2.98 29.62
CA ALA A 622 7.37 -2.57 28.31
C ALA A 622 6.77 -1.24 27.84
N PHE A 623 5.45 -1.07 27.99
CA PHE A 623 4.75 0.15 27.62
C PHE A 623 5.23 1.37 28.42
N VAL A 624 5.27 1.25 29.74
CA VAL A 624 5.68 2.35 30.64
C VAL A 624 7.12 2.76 30.37
N ARG A 625 8.04 1.79 30.24
CA ARG A 625 9.44 2.07 29.94
C ARG A 625 9.58 2.78 28.59
N GLU A 626 8.93 2.28 27.54
CA GLU A 626 8.98 2.92 26.22
C GLU A 626 8.34 4.31 26.21
N ALA A 627 7.23 4.51 26.94
CA ALA A 627 6.60 5.83 27.09
C ALA A 627 7.51 6.84 27.81
N ALA A 628 8.19 6.41 28.87
CA ALA A 628 9.17 7.24 29.58
C ALA A 628 10.38 7.58 28.70
N ASP A 629 10.94 6.58 28.00
CA ASP A 629 12.07 6.74 27.09
C ASP A 629 11.72 7.67 25.90
N THR A 630 10.47 7.61 25.42
CA THR A 630 10.00 8.45 24.32
C THR A 630 9.73 9.89 24.75
N GLY A 631 9.20 10.12 25.96
CA GLY A 631 9.06 11.48 26.46
C GLY A 631 8.03 11.76 27.55
N VAL A 632 7.30 10.76 28.06
CA VAL A 632 6.38 10.94 29.20
C VAL A 632 7.18 11.08 30.50
N ASP A 633 6.91 12.14 31.25
CA ASP A 633 7.61 12.44 32.50
C ASP A 633 6.73 12.17 33.74
N ILE A 634 5.41 12.32 33.62
CA ILE A 634 4.43 12.10 34.71
C ILE A 634 3.36 11.12 34.26
N PHE A 635 3.19 10.03 35.00
CA PHE A 635 2.15 9.04 34.78
C PHE A 635 1.08 9.19 35.86
N ARG A 636 -0.09 9.71 35.47
CA ARG A 636 -1.28 9.73 36.33
C ARG A 636 -1.97 8.37 36.23
N ILE A 637 -1.73 7.52 37.22
CA ILE A 637 -2.21 6.14 37.30
C ILE A 637 -3.52 6.11 38.04
N PHE A 638 -4.56 5.51 37.46
CA PHE A 638 -5.85 5.32 38.11
C PHE A 638 -6.40 3.92 37.85
N ASP A 639 -7.36 3.51 38.68
CA ASP A 639 -8.20 2.34 38.46
C ASP A 639 -9.68 2.75 38.42
N ALA A 640 -10.47 2.01 37.64
CA ALA A 640 -11.88 2.36 37.41
C ALA A 640 -12.77 2.15 38.64
N LEU A 641 -12.33 1.35 39.61
CA LEU A 641 -13.01 1.05 40.86
C LEU A 641 -12.17 1.43 42.09
N ASN A 642 -11.12 2.26 41.91
CA ASN A 642 -10.15 2.64 42.93
C ASN A 642 -9.42 1.45 43.60
N ASN A 643 -9.20 0.36 42.86
CA ASN A 643 -8.46 -0.79 43.36
C ASN A 643 -6.94 -0.60 43.21
N VAL A 644 -6.22 -0.42 44.32
CA VAL A 644 -4.76 -0.18 44.32
C VAL A 644 -3.98 -1.41 43.83
N ASP A 645 -4.46 -2.63 44.07
CA ASP A 645 -3.81 -3.84 43.57
C ASP A 645 -3.79 -3.88 42.04
N GLN A 646 -4.83 -3.34 41.39
CA GLN A 646 -4.88 -3.19 39.93
C GLN A 646 -4.01 -2.04 39.42
N MET A 647 -3.68 -1.06 40.26
CA MET A 647 -2.75 0.04 39.91
C MET A 647 -1.29 -0.36 40.09
N ARG A 648 -1.01 -1.30 40.99
CA ARG A 648 0.34 -1.67 41.42
C ARG A 648 1.31 -2.02 40.28
N PRO A 649 0.94 -2.82 39.26
CA PRO A 649 1.85 -3.11 38.14
C PRO A 649 2.33 -1.85 37.41
N ALA A 650 1.44 -0.87 37.20
CA ALA A 650 1.82 0.39 36.58
C ALA A 650 2.66 1.28 37.52
N ILE A 651 2.33 1.30 38.82
CA ILE A 651 3.10 2.07 39.82
C ILE A 651 4.53 1.55 39.88
N ASP A 652 4.69 0.24 40.01
CA ASP A 652 5.99 -0.42 40.07
C ASP A 652 6.78 -0.18 38.76
N ALA A 653 6.14 -0.35 37.60
CA ALA A 653 6.76 -0.09 36.31
C ALA A 653 7.26 1.35 36.13
N VAL A 654 6.49 2.34 36.61
CA VAL A 654 6.91 3.77 36.55
C VAL A 654 8.07 4.03 37.49
N ARG A 655 8.03 3.48 38.71
CA ARG A 655 9.12 3.61 39.67
C ARG A 655 10.42 2.97 39.17
N ASP A 656 10.32 1.84 38.48
CA ASP A 656 11.45 1.13 37.87
C ASP A 656 12.16 1.92 36.75
N THR A 657 11.52 2.96 36.20
CA THR A 657 12.19 3.87 35.23
C THR A 657 13.26 4.74 35.90
N GLY A 658 13.13 4.99 37.21
CA GLY A 658 14.00 5.89 37.98
C GLY A 658 13.96 7.37 37.57
N THR A 659 13.21 7.73 36.53
CA THR A 659 13.22 9.06 35.91
C THR A 659 11.85 9.71 35.90
N ALA A 660 10.78 8.91 35.80
CA ALA A 660 9.41 9.41 35.73
C ALA A 660 8.69 9.45 37.09
N VAL A 661 7.66 10.28 37.17
CA VAL A 661 6.82 10.47 38.37
C VAL A 661 5.57 9.59 38.29
N ALA A 662 5.40 8.72 39.28
CA ALA A 662 4.12 8.02 39.54
C ALA A 662 3.17 8.92 40.35
N GLU A 663 2.18 9.50 39.68
CA GLU A 663 1.06 10.21 40.30
C GLU A 663 -0.12 9.25 40.41
N VAL A 664 -0.57 8.89 41.61
CA VAL A 664 -1.59 7.86 41.80
C VAL A 664 -2.91 8.52 42.19
N ALA A 665 -3.93 8.27 41.38
CA ALA A 665 -5.20 8.98 41.44
C ALA A 665 -6.30 8.18 42.15
N MET A 666 -6.94 8.82 43.12
CA MET A 666 -8.24 8.41 43.64
C MET A 666 -9.35 9.08 42.83
N SER A 667 -10.19 8.27 42.19
CA SER A 667 -11.37 8.77 41.48
C SER A 667 -12.44 9.17 42.50
N TYR A 668 -12.92 10.41 42.43
CA TYR A 668 -13.90 10.95 43.36
C TYR A 668 -15.34 10.68 42.87
N THR A 669 -16.20 10.18 43.75
CA THR A 669 -17.63 9.97 43.52
C THR A 669 -18.40 10.12 44.85
N GLY A 670 -19.73 10.24 44.78
CA GLY A 670 -20.55 10.47 45.97
C GLY A 670 -20.47 11.91 46.47
N ASP A 671 -20.97 12.13 47.69
CA ASP A 671 -21.06 13.47 48.28
C ASP A 671 -20.52 13.48 49.71
N LEU A 672 -19.25 13.88 49.86
CA LEU A 672 -18.62 14.02 51.19
C LEU A 672 -19.29 15.07 52.09
N THR A 673 -20.14 15.94 51.54
CA THR A 673 -20.91 16.92 52.33
C THR A 673 -22.24 16.38 52.82
N ASP A 674 -22.70 15.25 52.28
CA ASP A 674 -23.93 14.60 52.69
C ASP A 674 -23.71 13.84 54.01
N PRO A 675 -24.42 14.20 55.11
CA PRO A 675 -24.30 13.47 56.37
C PRO A 675 -24.78 12.01 56.27
N ASP A 676 -25.55 11.66 55.25
CA ASP A 676 -26.04 10.29 55.01
C ASP A 676 -25.11 9.47 54.07
N GLU A 677 -23.98 10.04 53.61
CA GLU A 677 -22.98 9.29 52.83
C GLU A 677 -22.27 8.26 53.71
N ASP A 678 -22.48 6.98 53.40
CA ASP A 678 -22.01 5.83 54.17
C ASP A 678 -20.94 4.98 53.47
N LEU A 679 -20.75 5.18 52.16
CA LEU A 679 -19.85 4.38 51.34
C LEU A 679 -18.57 5.16 51.01
N TYR A 680 -18.70 6.29 50.32
CA TYR A 680 -17.58 7.13 49.87
C TYR A 680 -17.21 8.18 50.91
N THR A 681 -17.01 7.72 52.15
CA THR A 681 -16.70 8.57 53.32
C THR A 681 -15.29 9.13 53.28
N LEU A 682 -14.99 10.12 54.13
CA LEU A 682 -13.63 10.63 54.28
C LEU A 682 -12.63 9.51 54.66
N ASP A 683 -13.04 8.59 55.53
CA ASP A 683 -12.21 7.45 55.92
C ASP A 683 -11.95 6.48 54.75
N TYR A 684 -12.88 6.33 53.81
CA TYR A 684 -12.64 5.58 52.57
C TYR A 684 -11.49 6.19 51.77
N TYR A 685 -11.54 7.49 51.50
CA TYR A 685 -10.49 8.17 50.73
C TYR A 685 -9.15 8.19 51.46
N LEU A 686 -9.13 8.30 52.78
CA LEU A 686 -7.89 8.29 53.56
C LEU A 686 -7.24 6.91 53.63
N ARG A 687 -8.03 5.82 53.71
CA ARG A 687 -7.49 4.45 53.59
C ARG A 687 -6.95 4.20 52.19
N LEU A 688 -7.65 4.67 51.16
CA LEU A 688 -7.19 4.57 49.78
C LEU A 688 -5.86 5.32 49.59
N ALA A 689 -5.75 6.53 50.13
CA ALA A 689 -4.52 7.31 50.10
C ALA A 689 -3.35 6.60 50.83
N GLU A 690 -3.62 5.97 51.97
CA GLU A 690 -2.62 5.16 52.70
C GLU A 690 -2.09 4.02 51.81
N GLN A 691 -2.97 3.25 51.17
CA GLN A 691 -2.59 2.19 50.24
C GLN A 691 -1.79 2.71 49.04
N MET A 692 -2.16 3.87 48.48
CA MET A 692 -1.43 4.51 47.38
C MET A 692 -0.02 4.95 47.79
N VAL A 693 0.14 5.51 48.99
CA VAL A 693 1.44 5.87 49.55
C VAL A 693 2.31 4.62 49.77
N GLU A 694 1.74 3.55 50.34
CA GLU A 694 2.42 2.27 50.53
C GLU A 694 2.84 1.62 49.21
N ALA A 695 2.04 1.76 48.15
CA ALA A 695 2.38 1.32 46.80
C ALA A 695 3.56 2.13 46.19
N GLY A 696 3.89 3.29 46.77
CA GLY A 696 5.01 4.12 46.35
C GLY A 696 4.64 5.24 45.39
N ALA A 697 3.44 5.80 45.53
CA ALA A 697 3.08 7.06 44.87
C ALA A 697 4.12 8.15 45.17
N HIS A 698 4.41 8.99 44.19
CA HIS A 698 5.17 10.23 44.39
C HIS A 698 4.23 11.40 44.66
N ILE A 699 3.07 11.40 44.00
CA ILE A 699 2.03 12.43 44.09
C ILE A 699 0.68 11.71 44.29
N LEU A 700 -0.16 12.22 45.19
CA LEU A 700 -1.55 11.79 45.31
C LEU A 700 -2.42 12.67 44.42
N ALA A 701 -3.21 12.09 43.54
CA ALA A 701 -4.16 12.84 42.71
C ALA A 701 -5.59 12.60 43.16
N ILE A 702 -6.40 13.65 43.22
CA ILE A 702 -7.85 13.56 43.32
C ILE A 702 -8.39 13.74 41.90
N LYS A 703 -8.97 12.67 41.33
CA LYS A 703 -9.57 12.69 40.00
C LYS A 703 -11.09 12.79 40.11
N ASP A 704 -11.62 14.01 40.08
CA ASP A 704 -13.05 14.26 39.99
C ASP A 704 -13.52 14.29 38.53
N MET A 705 -13.68 13.11 37.94
CA MET A 705 -13.97 12.90 36.51
C MET A 705 -15.34 13.43 36.03
N ALA A 706 -16.25 13.71 36.94
CA ALA A 706 -17.60 14.19 36.62
C ALA A 706 -17.85 15.64 37.06
N GLY A 707 -16.99 16.21 37.91
CA GLY A 707 -17.22 17.55 38.45
C GLY A 707 -18.17 17.53 39.64
N LEU A 708 -18.04 16.54 40.52
CA LEU A 708 -18.89 16.32 41.69
C LEU A 708 -18.34 16.97 42.95
N LEU A 709 -17.02 17.18 43.02
CA LEU A 709 -16.37 17.65 44.24
C LEU A 709 -16.79 19.09 44.52
N ARG A 710 -17.62 19.27 45.55
CA ARG A 710 -18.09 20.59 45.97
C ARG A 710 -17.01 21.32 46.78
N PRO A 711 -17.02 22.66 46.84
CA PRO A 711 -16.00 23.42 47.57
C PRO A 711 -15.79 22.98 49.04
N PRO A 712 -16.84 22.74 49.87
CA PRO A 712 -16.63 22.27 51.24
C PRO A 712 -16.03 20.85 51.32
N ALA A 713 -16.38 19.96 50.38
CA ALA A 713 -15.79 18.63 50.29
C ALA A 713 -14.32 18.70 49.88
N ALA A 714 -13.97 19.56 48.91
CA ALA A 714 -12.58 19.79 48.52
C ALA A 714 -11.73 20.29 49.69
N ALA A 715 -12.21 21.29 50.43
CA ALA A 715 -11.50 21.79 51.60
C ALA A 715 -11.27 20.68 52.64
N THR A 716 -12.30 19.87 52.90
CA THR A 716 -12.24 18.75 53.86
C THR A 716 -11.23 17.69 53.43
N LEU A 717 -11.36 17.20 52.19
CA LEU A 717 -10.53 16.11 51.66
C LEU A 717 -9.06 16.55 51.52
N VAL A 718 -8.81 17.71 50.93
CA VAL A 718 -7.44 18.24 50.75
C VAL A 718 -6.77 18.49 52.10
N THR A 719 -7.46 19.12 53.06
CA THR A 719 -6.90 19.34 54.41
C THR A 719 -6.52 18.01 55.06
N ALA A 720 -7.42 17.01 54.98
CA ALA A 720 -7.17 15.70 55.56
C ALA A 720 -5.96 15.01 54.92
N LEU A 721 -5.88 14.98 53.59
CA LEU A 721 -4.75 14.39 52.85
C LEU A 721 -3.45 15.11 53.18
N ARG A 722 -3.42 16.44 53.13
CA ARG A 722 -2.23 17.23 53.46
C ARG A 722 -1.78 17.04 54.92
N SER A 723 -2.70 16.82 55.84
CA SER A 723 -2.37 16.66 57.26
C SER A 723 -1.80 15.28 57.60
N ARG A 724 -2.18 14.24 56.84
CA ARG A 724 -1.82 12.85 57.13
C ARG A 724 -0.67 12.31 56.29
N PHE A 725 -0.44 12.86 55.10
CA PHE A 725 0.56 12.37 54.16
C PHE A 725 1.55 13.48 53.75
N ASP A 726 2.81 13.10 53.58
CA ASP A 726 3.89 14.00 53.16
C ASP A 726 3.91 14.26 51.64
N LEU A 727 3.13 13.51 50.86
CA LEU A 727 3.08 13.64 49.41
C LEU A 727 2.30 14.90 48.99
N PRO A 728 2.66 15.53 47.86
CA PRO A 728 1.86 16.57 47.26
C PRO A 728 0.50 16.03 46.77
N VAL A 729 -0.51 16.89 46.79
CA VAL A 729 -1.88 16.61 46.32
C VAL A 729 -2.15 17.38 45.03
N HIS A 730 -2.54 16.66 43.97
CA HIS A 730 -2.92 17.21 42.67
C HIS A 730 -4.42 17.05 42.45
N LEU A 731 -5.17 18.15 42.26
CA LEU A 731 -6.61 18.09 42.06
C LEU A 731 -7.00 18.31 40.58
N HIS A 732 -7.66 17.30 40.03
CA HIS A 732 -8.27 17.33 38.70
C HIS A 732 -9.80 17.32 38.85
N THR A 733 -10.50 18.23 38.16
CA THR A 733 -11.97 18.24 38.10
C THR A 733 -12.48 18.71 36.72
N HIS A 734 -13.75 18.47 36.43
CA HIS A 734 -14.44 18.94 35.22
C HIS A 734 -15.48 20.00 35.58
N ASP A 735 -15.57 21.08 34.81
CA ASP A 735 -16.47 22.21 35.07
C ASP A 735 -17.92 21.97 34.58
N THR A 736 -18.37 20.71 34.60
CA THR A 736 -19.71 20.30 34.12
C THR A 736 -20.84 21.09 34.80
N PRO A 737 -20.80 21.32 36.14
CA PRO A 737 -21.79 22.17 36.80
C PRO A 737 -21.52 23.68 36.67
N GLY A 738 -20.38 24.09 36.11
CA GLY A 738 -20.01 25.49 35.84
C GLY A 738 -19.54 26.28 37.07
N GLY A 739 -19.16 25.59 38.14
CA GLY A 739 -18.77 26.19 39.42
C GLY A 739 -17.41 25.71 39.95
N GLN A 740 -16.64 24.94 39.18
CA GLN A 740 -15.48 24.23 39.72
C GLN A 740 -14.27 25.11 40.01
N LEU A 741 -14.23 26.35 39.50
CA LEU A 741 -13.25 27.33 39.98
C LEU A 741 -13.41 27.59 41.48
N ALA A 742 -14.64 27.56 42.02
CA ALA A 742 -14.87 27.69 43.46
C ALA A 742 -14.33 26.49 44.25
N THR A 743 -14.34 25.30 43.65
CA THR A 743 -13.73 24.09 44.23
C THR A 743 -12.22 24.20 44.26
N TYR A 744 -11.60 24.72 43.20
CA TYR A 744 -10.17 25.04 43.19
C TYR A 744 -9.81 26.09 44.23
N LEU A 745 -10.64 27.14 44.38
CA LEU A 745 -10.47 28.14 45.44
C LEU A 745 -10.45 27.48 46.85
N ALA A 746 -11.44 26.64 47.14
CA ALA A 746 -11.49 25.96 48.43
C ALA A 746 -10.32 24.97 48.63
N ALA A 747 -9.92 24.27 47.55
CA ALA A 747 -8.81 23.32 47.58
C ALA A 747 -7.46 24.03 47.79
N TRP A 748 -7.21 25.17 47.12
CA TRP A 748 -5.96 25.89 47.27
C TRP A 748 -5.80 26.56 48.62
N ASP A 749 -6.91 26.87 49.31
CA ASP A 749 -6.94 27.46 50.65
C ASP A 749 -6.68 26.37 51.69
N ALA A 750 -7.18 25.15 51.42
CA ALA A 750 -6.78 23.92 52.11
C ALA A 750 -5.36 23.46 51.74
N GLY A 751 -4.72 24.13 50.78
CA GLY A 751 -3.32 23.96 50.43
C GLY A 751 -3.01 23.00 49.28
N VAL A 752 -3.95 22.60 48.42
CA VAL A 752 -3.69 21.68 47.30
C VAL A 752 -2.43 22.06 46.50
N ASP A 753 -1.54 21.13 46.18
CA ASP A 753 -0.22 21.50 45.64
C ASP A 753 -0.28 21.81 44.12
N ALA A 754 -1.20 21.17 43.39
CA ALA A 754 -1.40 21.40 41.96
C ALA A 754 -2.88 21.29 41.53
N VAL A 755 -3.24 21.94 40.41
CA VAL A 755 -4.55 21.81 39.74
C VAL A 755 -4.42 21.68 38.23
N ASP A 756 -5.41 21.05 37.60
CA ASP A 756 -5.53 20.97 36.14
C ASP A 756 -6.34 22.16 35.56
N GLY A 757 -6.04 22.58 34.33
CA GLY A 757 -6.83 23.58 33.61
C GLY A 757 -6.68 23.47 32.10
N ALA A 758 -7.63 24.02 31.34
CA ALA A 758 -7.57 24.05 29.87
C ALA A 758 -7.57 25.50 29.33
N SER A 759 -7.05 25.71 28.12
CA SER A 759 -7.19 26.99 27.41
C SER A 759 -8.66 27.39 27.36
N ALA A 760 -8.99 28.67 27.59
CA ALA A 760 -10.39 29.11 27.69
C ALA A 760 -11.25 28.71 26.47
N ALA A 761 -10.65 28.67 25.27
CA ALA A 761 -11.32 28.24 24.05
C ALA A 761 -11.76 26.76 24.07
N LEU A 762 -11.14 25.92 24.89
CA LEU A 762 -11.40 24.50 25.08
C LEU A 762 -11.68 24.16 26.56
N ALA A 763 -12.10 25.14 27.36
CA ALA A 763 -12.45 24.96 28.77
C ALA A 763 -13.97 25.03 29.00
N GLY A 764 -14.38 24.74 30.24
CA GLY A 764 -15.76 24.84 30.68
C GLY A 764 -16.63 23.66 30.27
N THR A 765 -17.84 23.63 30.83
CA THR A 765 -18.80 22.53 30.67
C THR A 765 -18.11 21.18 30.92
N THR A 766 -18.12 20.23 30.00
CA THR A 766 -17.52 18.91 30.23
C THR A 766 -15.99 18.94 30.29
N SER A 767 -15.32 20.07 30.02
CA SER A 767 -13.87 20.25 30.11
C SER A 767 -13.44 20.83 31.47
N GLN A 768 -12.13 21.01 31.68
CA GLN A 768 -11.59 21.63 32.89
C GLN A 768 -11.95 23.13 33.02
N PRO A 769 -11.84 23.72 34.23
CA PRO A 769 -11.84 25.18 34.39
C PRO A 769 -10.75 25.87 33.55
N ALA A 770 -11.02 27.12 33.15
CA ALA A 770 -10.14 27.86 32.25
C ALA A 770 -8.81 28.26 32.93
N LEU A 771 -7.68 28.03 32.24
CA LEU A 771 -6.33 28.41 32.69
C LEU A 771 -6.25 29.91 32.98
N SER A 772 -6.77 30.76 32.10
CA SER A 772 -6.76 32.21 32.29
C SER A 772 -7.54 32.64 33.54
N ALA A 773 -8.62 31.92 33.90
CA ALA A 773 -9.35 32.16 35.13
C ALA A 773 -8.58 31.71 36.38
N ILE A 774 -7.90 30.56 36.34
CA ILE A 774 -7.05 30.05 37.43
C ILE A 774 -5.89 31.02 37.69
N VAL A 775 -5.19 31.44 36.63
CA VAL A 775 -4.06 32.38 36.73
C VAL A 775 -4.54 33.72 37.27
N ALA A 776 -5.59 34.30 36.70
CA ALA A 776 -6.12 35.59 37.16
C ALA A 776 -6.61 35.55 38.63
N ALA A 777 -7.16 34.41 39.07
CA ALA A 777 -7.67 34.28 40.44
C ALA A 777 -6.57 34.07 41.49
N THR A 778 -5.37 33.62 41.08
CA THR A 778 -4.20 33.47 41.97
C THR A 778 -3.21 34.63 41.89
N GLU A 779 -3.28 35.45 40.85
CA GLU A 779 -2.38 36.58 40.61
C GLU A 779 -2.35 37.52 41.83
N HIS A 780 -1.14 37.87 42.29
CA HIS A 780 -0.92 38.72 43.46
C HIS A 780 -1.42 38.15 44.80
N THR A 781 -1.66 36.85 44.87
CA THR A 781 -1.93 36.13 46.13
C THR A 781 -0.70 35.32 46.57
N PRO A 782 -0.65 34.80 47.82
CA PRO A 782 0.42 33.87 48.22
C PRO A 782 0.49 32.57 47.41
N ARG A 783 -0.53 32.29 46.59
CA ARG A 783 -0.69 31.08 45.78
C ARG A 783 -0.48 31.36 44.29
N ASP A 784 0.09 32.51 43.93
CA ASP A 784 0.43 32.89 42.55
C ASP A 784 1.12 31.73 41.80
N THR A 785 0.60 31.40 40.61
CA THR A 785 1.09 30.29 39.79
C THR A 785 2.43 30.59 39.13
N GLY A 786 2.81 31.87 39.03
CA GLY A 786 3.97 32.33 38.26
C GLY A 786 3.78 32.28 36.74
N LEU A 787 2.60 31.89 36.25
CA LEU A 787 2.25 31.98 34.83
C LEU A 787 1.85 33.42 34.48
N ASP A 788 2.34 33.91 33.34
CA ASP A 788 1.93 35.21 32.82
C ASP A 788 0.53 35.13 32.21
N LEU A 789 -0.40 35.94 32.71
CA LEU A 789 -1.79 35.94 32.25
C LEU A 789 -1.89 36.31 30.77
N SER A 790 -1.11 37.30 30.30
CA SER A 790 -1.08 37.66 28.87
C SER A 790 -0.62 36.50 28.01
N ALA A 791 0.45 35.80 28.39
CA ALA A 791 0.98 34.67 27.67
C ALA A 791 -0.05 33.53 27.50
N VAL A 792 -0.86 33.25 28.55
CA VAL A 792 -1.95 32.27 28.46
C VAL A 792 -3.05 32.74 27.53
N CYS A 793 -3.47 34.01 27.63
CA CYS A 793 -4.51 34.60 26.79
C CYS A 793 -4.11 34.69 25.31
N ASP A 794 -2.85 35.00 25.02
CA ASP A 794 -2.32 35.15 23.65
C ASP A 794 -2.32 33.81 22.85
N LEU A 795 -2.42 32.67 23.54
CA LEU A 795 -2.59 31.35 22.93
C LEU A 795 -4.06 30.99 22.64
N GLU A 796 -5.04 31.67 23.24
CA GLU A 796 -6.47 31.35 23.07
C GLU A 796 -6.98 31.54 21.63
N PRO A 797 -6.57 32.57 20.85
CA PRO A 797 -6.98 32.70 19.45
C PRO A 797 -6.59 31.50 18.58
N TYR A 798 -5.45 30.86 18.86
CA TYR A 798 -5.03 29.63 18.19
C TYR A 798 -6.02 28.49 18.47
N TRP A 799 -6.32 28.24 19.75
CA TRP A 799 -7.22 27.18 20.16
C TRP A 799 -8.67 27.40 19.72
N ALA A 800 -9.12 28.66 19.66
CA ALA A 800 -10.44 29.00 19.10
C ALA A 800 -10.52 28.70 17.60
N ALA A 801 -9.44 29.00 16.84
CA ALA A 801 -9.34 28.64 15.43
C ALA A 801 -9.28 27.12 15.22
N ILE A 802 -8.57 26.40 16.09
CA ILE A 802 -8.58 24.93 16.12
C ILE A 802 -10.01 24.43 16.33
N ARG A 803 -10.68 24.78 17.43
CA ARG A 803 -12.04 24.31 17.74
C ARG A 803 -13.02 24.52 16.57
N SER A 804 -12.92 25.65 15.89
CA SER A 804 -13.74 25.96 14.71
C SER A 804 -13.58 24.94 13.57
N ASN A 805 -12.36 24.42 13.34
CA ASN A 805 -12.11 23.40 12.32
C ASN A 805 -12.67 22.03 12.68
N TYR A 806 -12.94 21.79 13.97
CA TYR A 806 -13.46 20.54 14.52
C TYR A 806 -14.98 20.58 14.79
N ALA A 807 -15.71 21.55 14.24
CA ALA A 807 -17.14 21.73 14.47
C ALA A 807 -18.01 20.45 14.29
N PRO A 808 -17.76 19.56 13.31
CA PRO A 808 -18.51 18.30 13.19
C PRO A 808 -18.36 17.34 14.37
N PHE A 809 -17.35 17.53 15.21
CA PHE A 809 -17.03 16.68 16.36
C PHE A 809 -17.38 17.32 17.70
N GLU A 810 -17.98 18.52 17.70
CA GLU A 810 -18.42 19.20 18.91
C GLU A 810 -19.50 18.38 19.63
N SER A 811 -19.14 17.83 20.78
CA SER A 811 -19.97 16.91 21.56
C SER A 811 -20.13 17.33 23.02
N GLY A 812 -19.52 18.46 23.41
CA GLY A 812 -19.68 19.07 24.73
C GLY A 812 -21.10 19.57 24.98
N LEU A 813 -21.43 19.81 26.25
CA LEU A 813 -22.69 20.45 26.61
C LEU A 813 -22.68 21.92 26.16
N PRO A 814 -23.81 22.47 25.67
CA PRO A 814 -23.90 23.87 25.28
C PRO A 814 -23.87 24.83 26.48
N ALA A 815 -24.15 24.32 27.68
CA ALA A 815 -24.15 25.08 28.94
C ALA A 815 -23.89 24.15 30.14
N PRO A 816 -23.51 24.69 31.30
CA PRO A 816 -23.40 23.91 32.53
C PRO A 816 -24.70 23.24 32.96
N THR A 817 -24.61 22.13 33.69
CA THR A 817 -25.78 21.40 34.21
C THR A 817 -25.57 20.91 35.64
N GLY A 818 -26.59 21.13 36.50
CA GLY A 818 -26.62 20.60 37.86
C GLY A 818 -27.08 19.14 37.95
N ARG A 819 -27.60 18.56 36.85
CA ARG A 819 -28.07 17.16 36.82
C ARG A 819 -26.94 16.16 37.06
N VAL A 820 -25.69 16.58 36.81
CA VAL A 820 -24.49 15.79 37.06
C VAL A 820 -24.34 15.33 38.50
N TYR A 821 -24.86 16.09 39.47
CA TYR A 821 -24.86 15.69 40.88
C TYR A 821 -25.84 14.55 41.20
N THR A 822 -26.69 14.15 40.25
CA THR A 822 -27.61 13.02 40.40
C THR A 822 -27.16 11.81 39.59
N HIS A 823 -26.85 12.00 38.30
CA HIS A 823 -26.46 10.89 37.43
C HIS A 823 -24.96 10.58 37.47
N GLU A 824 -24.12 11.51 37.94
CA GLU A 824 -22.68 11.33 38.11
C GLU A 824 -21.95 10.82 36.85
N ILE A 825 -22.45 11.22 35.66
CA ILE A 825 -21.87 10.81 34.38
C ILE A 825 -20.63 11.67 34.12
N PRO A 826 -19.44 11.07 33.91
CA PRO A 826 -18.23 11.81 33.56
C PRO A 826 -18.36 12.56 32.24
N GLY A 827 -17.63 13.67 32.09
CA GLY A 827 -17.72 14.54 30.90
C GLY A 827 -17.58 13.76 29.58
N GLY A 828 -16.50 13.00 29.41
CA GLY A 828 -16.28 12.19 28.20
C GLY A 828 -17.33 11.10 27.96
N GLN A 829 -17.90 10.50 29.02
CA GLN A 829 -18.97 9.51 28.88
C GLN A 829 -20.29 10.17 28.48
N LEU A 830 -20.56 11.38 28.97
CA LEU A 830 -21.78 12.13 28.66
C LEU A 830 -21.87 12.43 27.17
N SER A 831 -20.78 12.93 26.58
CA SER A 831 -20.68 13.18 25.14
C SER A 831 -20.88 11.90 24.32
N ASN A 832 -20.26 10.79 24.73
CA ASN A 832 -20.41 9.50 24.06
C ASN A 832 -21.86 8.96 24.15
N LEU A 833 -22.48 9.03 25.33
CA LEU A 833 -23.87 8.56 25.54
C LEU A 833 -24.86 9.33 24.68
N ARG A 834 -24.67 10.64 24.48
CA ARG A 834 -25.54 11.43 23.59
C ARG A 834 -25.44 10.99 22.14
N GLN A 835 -24.22 10.70 21.66
CA GLN A 835 -24.03 10.16 20.31
C GLN A 835 -24.65 8.77 20.16
N GLN A 836 -24.46 7.88 21.14
CA GLN A 836 -25.08 6.55 21.14
C GLN A 836 -26.61 6.62 21.18
N ALA A 837 -27.17 7.48 22.03
CA ALA A 837 -28.61 7.71 22.09
C ALA A 837 -29.16 8.20 20.75
N SER A 838 -28.46 9.12 20.08
CA SER A 838 -28.85 9.58 18.73
C SER A 838 -28.82 8.47 17.69
N ALA A 839 -27.79 7.61 17.71
CA ALA A 839 -27.69 6.48 16.79
C ALA A 839 -28.80 5.43 17.00
N LEU A 840 -29.28 5.28 18.24
CA LEU A 840 -30.36 4.36 18.61
C LEU A 840 -31.77 4.99 18.50
N GLY A 841 -31.88 6.24 18.06
CA GLY A 841 -33.18 6.95 17.97
C GLY A 841 -33.76 7.35 19.34
N LEU A 842 -32.94 7.42 20.39
CA LEU A 842 -33.32 7.77 21.76
C LEU A 842 -32.88 9.20 22.16
N ALA A 843 -32.44 10.02 21.20
CA ALA A 843 -31.94 11.37 21.47
C ALA A 843 -32.94 12.26 22.23
N ASP A 844 -34.23 12.19 21.89
CA ASP A 844 -35.30 12.98 22.53
C ASP A 844 -35.70 12.48 23.92
N ARG A 845 -35.12 11.34 24.38
CA ARG A 845 -35.35 10.74 25.70
C ARG A 845 -34.09 10.77 26.56
N PHE A 846 -33.19 11.73 26.34
CA PHE A 846 -31.90 11.73 27.04
C PHE A 846 -32.04 11.91 28.56
N GLU A 847 -33.05 12.65 29.03
CA GLU A 847 -33.36 12.79 30.45
C GLU A 847 -33.80 11.47 31.09
N ASP A 848 -34.46 10.60 30.32
CA ASP A 848 -34.79 9.23 30.75
C ASP A 848 -33.51 8.40 30.87
N ILE A 849 -32.57 8.57 29.93
CA ILE A 849 -31.25 7.89 29.96
C ILE A 849 -30.46 8.32 31.18
N GLU A 850 -30.40 9.62 31.50
CA GLU A 850 -29.73 10.12 32.71
C GLU A 850 -30.36 9.56 33.99
N SER A 851 -31.69 9.45 34.02
CA SER A 851 -32.43 8.88 35.15
C SER A 851 -32.18 7.37 35.27
N ALA A 852 -32.20 6.65 34.15
CA ALA A 852 -31.87 5.23 34.08
C ALA A 852 -30.40 4.96 34.45
N TYR A 853 -29.49 5.88 34.14
CA TYR A 853 -28.08 5.80 34.51
C TYR A 853 -27.89 5.88 36.02
N ALA A 854 -28.54 6.84 36.69
CA ALA A 854 -28.56 6.93 38.15
C ALA A 854 -29.18 5.66 38.79
N GLY A 855 -30.26 5.14 38.20
CA GLY A 855 -30.88 3.90 38.64
C GLY A 855 -29.97 2.68 38.47
N ALA A 856 -29.33 2.55 37.32
CA ALA A 856 -28.38 1.50 36.98
C ALA A 856 -27.19 1.51 37.94
N ASP A 857 -26.63 2.68 38.23
CA ASP A 857 -25.54 2.82 39.20
C ASP A 857 -25.95 2.34 40.60
N ARG A 858 -27.15 2.74 41.07
CA ARG A 858 -27.69 2.32 42.37
C ARG A 858 -27.77 0.79 42.48
N ILE A 859 -28.36 0.13 41.50
CA ILE A 859 -28.55 -1.33 41.55
C ILE A 859 -27.24 -2.12 41.35
N LEU A 860 -26.25 -1.52 40.68
CA LEU A 860 -24.92 -2.11 40.50
C LEU A 860 -23.99 -1.89 41.69
N GLY A 861 -24.45 -1.20 42.74
CA GLY A 861 -23.70 -1.02 43.99
C GLY A 861 -22.99 0.33 44.13
N ARG A 862 -23.52 1.40 43.51
CA ARG A 862 -22.99 2.78 43.54
C ARG A 862 -21.52 2.81 43.14
N LEU A 863 -21.21 2.58 41.88
CA LEU A 863 -19.83 2.42 41.41
C LEU A 863 -19.08 3.76 41.37
N VAL A 864 -17.75 3.67 41.45
CA VAL A 864 -16.88 4.71 40.88
C VAL A 864 -17.04 4.63 39.37
N LYS A 865 -17.49 5.72 38.75
CA LYS A 865 -17.86 5.75 37.33
C LYS A 865 -16.83 6.51 36.52
N VAL A 866 -15.86 5.81 35.97
CA VAL A 866 -14.84 6.33 35.03
C VAL A 866 -14.57 5.26 33.98
N THR A 867 -13.89 5.53 32.87
CA THR A 867 -13.72 4.49 31.83
C THR A 867 -12.93 3.28 32.37
N PRO A 868 -13.47 2.04 32.33
CA PRO A 868 -14.65 1.61 31.60
C PRO A 868 -15.92 1.39 32.45
N SER A 869 -15.91 1.51 33.79
CA SER A 869 -17.10 1.34 34.65
C SER A 869 -18.24 2.31 34.30
N SER A 870 -17.92 3.55 33.93
CA SER A 870 -18.92 4.52 33.45
C SER A 870 -19.65 4.07 32.17
N LYS A 871 -18.97 3.28 31.31
CA LYS A 871 -19.58 2.65 30.12
C LYS A 871 -20.50 1.50 30.52
N VAL A 872 -20.11 0.70 31.52
CA VAL A 872 -20.97 -0.39 32.04
C VAL A 872 -22.34 0.13 32.45
N VAL A 873 -22.35 1.21 33.25
CA VAL A 873 -23.60 1.85 33.70
C VAL A 873 -24.35 2.46 32.50
N GLY A 874 -23.62 3.05 31.54
CA GLY A 874 -24.19 3.66 30.34
C GLY A 874 -24.88 2.69 29.39
N ASP A 875 -24.23 1.58 29.09
CA ASP A 875 -24.77 0.53 28.22
C ASP A 875 -26.04 -0.07 28.85
N LEU A 876 -26.06 -0.27 30.17
CA LEU A 876 -27.25 -0.72 30.89
C LEU A 876 -28.37 0.33 30.82
N ALA A 877 -28.06 1.61 31.06
CA ALA A 877 -29.05 2.67 31.01
C ALA A 877 -29.73 2.78 29.62
N LEU A 878 -28.94 2.70 28.54
CA LEU A 878 -29.47 2.68 27.17
C LEU A 878 -30.37 1.47 26.91
N ALA A 879 -29.94 0.28 27.36
CA ALA A 879 -30.74 -0.95 27.21
C ALA A 879 -32.08 -0.85 27.96
N LEU A 880 -32.07 -0.32 29.19
CA LEU A 880 -33.28 -0.12 30.00
C LEU A 880 -34.25 0.85 29.35
N VAL A 881 -33.78 2.00 28.85
CA VAL A 881 -34.65 2.98 28.16
C VAL A 881 -35.19 2.39 26.84
N GLY A 882 -34.36 1.67 26.09
CA GLY A 882 -34.79 0.99 24.86
C GLY A 882 -35.85 -0.10 25.11
N ALA A 883 -35.80 -0.76 26.27
CA ALA A 883 -36.76 -1.78 26.69
C ALA A 883 -37.97 -1.21 27.47
N ASP A 884 -38.02 0.10 27.69
CA ASP A 884 -39.03 0.79 28.52
C ASP A 884 -39.15 0.19 29.94
N ALA A 885 -38.00 -0.18 30.52
CA ALA A 885 -37.88 -0.85 31.82
C ALA A 885 -37.18 0.03 32.86
N THR A 886 -37.53 -0.14 34.13
CA THR A 886 -36.82 0.54 35.23
C THR A 886 -35.63 -0.31 35.71
N ALA A 887 -34.67 0.36 36.37
CA ALA A 887 -33.55 -0.34 37.01
C ALA A 887 -34.02 -1.35 38.07
N ASP A 888 -35.12 -1.07 38.78
CA ASP A 888 -35.65 -1.96 39.81
C ASP A 888 -36.34 -3.19 39.18
N ASP A 889 -37.02 -3.03 38.04
CA ASP A 889 -37.59 -4.15 37.27
C ASP A 889 -36.49 -5.09 36.78
N PHE A 890 -35.40 -4.52 36.25
CA PHE A 890 -34.22 -5.28 35.84
C PHE A 890 -33.55 -5.98 37.02
N ALA A 891 -33.40 -5.31 38.17
CA ALA A 891 -32.77 -5.90 39.34
C ALA A 891 -33.58 -7.09 39.90
N ALA A 892 -34.92 -7.03 39.80
CA ALA A 892 -35.81 -8.10 40.24
C ALA A 892 -35.67 -9.36 39.36
N GLU A 893 -35.65 -9.20 38.03
CA GLU A 893 -35.63 -10.30 37.06
C GLU A 893 -34.67 -10.05 35.88
N PRO A 894 -33.34 -10.05 36.11
CA PRO A 894 -32.36 -9.69 35.09
C PRO A 894 -32.30 -10.68 33.91
N SER A 895 -32.79 -11.91 34.09
CA SER A 895 -32.89 -12.93 33.04
C SER A 895 -33.94 -12.62 31.97
N SER A 896 -34.87 -11.70 32.25
CA SER A 896 -35.92 -11.29 31.31
C SER A 896 -35.48 -10.20 30.33
N TYR A 897 -34.23 -9.74 30.43
CA TYR A 897 -33.66 -8.67 29.61
C TYR A 897 -32.36 -9.11 28.93
N ASP A 898 -32.10 -8.52 27.75
CA ASP A 898 -30.80 -8.63 27.10
C ASP A 898 -29.78 -7.77 27.86
N ILE A 899 -28.82 -8.43 28.50
CA ILE A 899 -27.80 -7.78 29.31
C ILE A 899 -26.60 -7.43 28.41
N PRO A 900 -26.18 -6.15 28.33
CA PRO A 900 -24.98 -5.76 27.59
C PRO A 900 -23.74 -6.52 28.07
N SER A 901 -22.83 -6.86 27.14
CA SER A 901 -21.64 -7.64 27.48
C SER A 901 -20.76 -6.95 28.52
N SER A 902 -20.65 -5.63 28.47
CA SER A 902 -19.90 -4.82 29.44
C SER A 902 -20.40 -4.99 30.87
N VAL A 903 -21.72 -5.14 31.05
CA VAL A 903 -22.36 -5.40 32.35
C VAL A 903 -22.08 -6.82 32.82
N ILE A 904 -22.14 -7.80 31.92
CA ILE A 904 -21.80 -9.20 32.23
C ILE A 904 -20.33 -9.31 32.65
N ASP A 905 -19.42 -8.69 31.90
CA ASP A 905 -17.98 -8.71 32.17
C ASP A 905 -17.65 -8.00 33.50
N PHE A 906 -18.32 -6.88 33.79
CA PHE A 906 -18.24 -6.26 35.12
C PHE A 906 -18.72 -7.22 36.22
N LEU A 907 -19.92 -7.80 36.10
CA LEU A 907 -20.47 -8.71 37.12
C LEU A 907 -19.62 -9.98 37.32
N ARG A 908 -18.81 -10.36 36.34
CA ARG A 908 -17.82 -11.43 36.47
C ARG A 908 -16.61 -11.06 37.33
N GLY A 909 -16.33 -9.77 37.50
CA GLY A 909 -15.16 -9.26 38.20
C GLY A 909 -14.01 -8.86 37.28
N ASP A 910 -14.25 -8.73 35.97
CA ASP A 910 -13.19 -8.43 34.99
C ASP A 910 -12.59 -7.01 35.18
N LEU A 911 -13.30 -6.14 35.91
CA LEU A 911 -12.85 -4.79 36.28
C LEU A 911 -12.28 -4.69 37.71
N GLY A 912 -12.20 -5.80 38.43
CA GLY A 912 -11.90 -5.84 39.86
C GLY A 912 -13.14 -5.73 40.75
N ASP A 913 -12.91 -5.67 42.07
CA ASP A 913 -13.98 -5.62 43.06
C ASP A 913 -14.46 -4.17 43.33
N PRO A 914 -15.78 -3.90 43.34
CA PRO A 914 -16.31 -2.58 43.67
C PRO A 914 -16.27 -2.30 45.18
N ALA A 915 -16.11 -1.02 45.55
CA ALA A 915 -16.02 -0.58 46.94
C ALA A 915 -17.25 -0.98 47.80
N GLY A 916 -18.45 -0.95 47.21
CA GLY A 916 -19.70 -1.37 47.87
C GLY A 916 -19.92 -2.87 47.97
N GLY A 917 -18.99 -3.69 47.44
CA GLY A 917 -19.18 -5.14 47.29
C GLY A 917 -20.14 -5.49 46.14
N TRP A 918 -20.29 -6.79 45.88
CA TRP A 918 -21.10 -7.29 44.77
C TRP A 918 -22.61 -7.24 45.09
N PRO A 919 -23.47 -6.77 44.17
CA PRO A 919 -24.90 -6.68 44.40
C PRO A 919 -25.54 -8.08 44.30
N GLU A 920 -25.73 -8.75 45.43
CA GLU A 920 -26.47 -10.02 45.51
C GLU A 920 -27.94 -9.78 45.93
N PRO A 921 -28.93 -10.49 45.35
CA PRO A 921 -28.81 -11.64 44.43
C PRO A 921 -28.72 -11.27 42.94
N LEU A 922 -28.62 -9.97 42.60
CA LEU A 922 -28.61 -9.49 41.20
C LEU A 922 -27.49 -10.15 40.38
N ARG A 923 -26.25 -10.12 40.89
CA ARG A 923 -25.08 -10.73 40.24
C ARG A 923 -25.31 -12.21 39.95
N SER A 924 -25.67 -13.00 40.96
CA SER A 924 -25.91 -14.44 40.79
C SER A 924 -27.00 -14.73 39.76
N ARG A 925 -28.09 -13.96 39.73
CA ARG A 925 -29.18 -14.13 38.75
C ARG A 925 -28.76 -13.70 37.34
N ALA A 926 -28.04 -12.59 37.22
CA ALA A 926 -27.56 -12.06 35.94
C ALA A 926 -26.46 -12.93 35.32
N LEU A 927 -25.76 -13.77 36.09
CA LEU A 927 -24.74 -14.69 35.56
C LEU A 927 -25.25 -16.13 35.36
N ALA A 928 -26.46 -16.46 35.84
CA ALA A 928 -27.01 -17.80 35.75
C ALA A 928 -27.04 -18.31 34.29
N GLY A 929 -26.42 -19.48 34.04
CA GLY A 929 -26.38 -20.12 32.72
C GLY A 929 -25.42 -19.48 31.71
N ARG A 930 -24.64 -18.46 32.09
CA ARG A 930 -23.64 -17.81 31.22
C ARG A 930 -22.26 -18.42 31.45
N ALA A 931 -21.41 -18.40 30.42
CA ALA A 931 -20.06 -18.96 30.47
C ALA A 931 -19.16 -18.21 31.49
N GLU A 932 -18.09 -18.88 31.93
CA GLU A 932 -17.06 -18.31 32.81
C GLU A 932 -16.30 -17.13 32.16
N PRO A 933 -15.59 -16.30 32.94
CA PRO A 933 -14.77 -15.20 32.43
C PRO A 933 -13.71 -15.69 31.43
N ARG A 934 -13.37 -14.83 30.46
CA ARG A 934 -12.31 -15.14 29.49
C ARG A 934 -10.95 -15.09 30.17
N ALA A 935 -10.16 -16.14 30.01
CA ALA A 935 -8.78 -16.15 30.50
C ALA A 935 -7.93 -15.10 29.76
N VAL A 936 -6.97 -14.49 30.49
CA VAL A 936 -5.96 -13.62 29.88
C VAL A 936 -5.17 -14.44 28.86
N THR A 937 -5.07 -13.94 27.64
CA THR A 937 -4.32 -14.62 26.58
C THR A 937 -2.81 -14.51 26.86
N PRO A 938 -2.06 -15.61 26.93
CA PRO A 938 -0.63 -15.56 27.19
C PRO A 938 0.13 -14.93 26.01
N LEU A 939 1.27 -14.30 26.30
CA LEU A 939 2.17 -13.79 25.27
C LEU A 939 2.86 -14.94 24.54
N THR A 940 3.01 -14.82 23.23
CA THR A 940 3.80 -15.74 22.40
C THR A 940 5.29 -15.37 22.49
N GLU A 941 6.19 -16.29 22.08
CA GLU A 941 7.63 -15.98 21.98
C GLU A 941 7.91 -14.80 21.04
N GLN A 942 7.13 -14.66 19.97
CA GLN A 942 7.22 -13.54 19.05
C GLN A 942 6.86 -12.21 19.74
N HIS A 943 5.80 -12.18 20.56
CA HIS A 943 5.44 -11.00 21.33
C HIS A 943 6.55 -10.61 22.31
N LEU A 944 7.11 -11.58 23.04
CA LEU A 944 8.19 -11.32 23.99
C LEU A 944 9.46 -10.80 23.30
N SER A 945 9.81 -11.37 22.14
CA SER A 945 10.92 -10.89 21.31
C SER A 945 10.68 -9.45 20.81
N GLY A 946 9.46 -9.16 20.33
CA GLY A 946 9.08 -7.81 19.89
C GLY A 946 9.13 -6.78 21.02
N LEU A 947 8.64 -7.13 22.22
CA LEU A 947 8.67 -6.26 23.41
C LEU A 947 10.09 -5.99 23.95
N SER A 948 11.04 -6.88 23.67
CA SER A 948 12.45 -6.75 24.05
C SER A 948 13.35 -6.23 22.92
N GLY A 949 12.78 -6.01 21.72
CA GLY A 949 13.48 -5.52 20.54
C GLY A 949 13.78 -4.01 20.55
N PRO A 950 14.30 -3.48 19.44
CA PRO A 950 14.50 -2.05 19.24
C PRO A 950 13.20 -1.25 19.40
N SER A 951 13.29 0.04 19.77
CA SER A 951 12.12 0.90 20.07
C SER A 951 11.05 0.90 18.98
N GLU A 952 11.41 0.94 17.69
CA GLU A 952 10.45 0.90 16.59
C GLU A 952 9.63 -0.40 16.59
N VAL A 953 10.31 -1.55 16.62
CA VAL A 953 9.67 -2.88 16.69
C VAL A 953 8.81 -3.03 17.96
N LYS A 954 9.28 -2.48 19.08
CA LYS A 954 8.57 -2.51 20.36
C LYS A 954 7.28 -1.72 20.29
N ARG A 955 7.29 -0.50 19.74
CA ARG A 955 6.11 0.37 19.58
C ARG A 955 5.07 -0.27 18.67
N GLU A 956 5.49 -0.85 17.55
CA GLU A 956 4.59 -1.61 16.67
C GLU A 956 3.97 -2.81 17.38
N THR A 957 4.79 -3.56 18.13
CA THR A 957 4.31 -4.70 18.92
C THR A 957 3.30 -4.26 19.97
N LEU A 958 3.54 -3.14 20.66
CA LEU A 958 2.60 -2.55 21.62
C LEU A 958 1.30 -2.10 20.95
N ASN A 959 1.35 -1.47 19.77
CA ASN A 959 0.16 -1.12 18.98
C ASN A 959 -0.70 -2.36 18.70
N ARG A 960 -0.09 -3.43 18.16
CA ARG A 960 -0.79 -4.68 17.81
C ARG A 960 -1.35 -5.41 19.03
N LEU A 961 -0.66 -5.38 20.17
CA LEU A 961 -1.12 -6.02 21.41
C LEU A 961 -2.27 -5.25 22.08
N LEU A 962 -2.14 -3.93 22.19
CA LEU A 962 -3.10 -3.09 22.90
C LEU A 962 -4.36 -2.84 22.05
N PHE A 963 -4.18 -2.67 20.74
CA PHE A 963 -5.23 -2.31 19.80
C PHE A 963 -5.06 -3.00 18.44
N PRO A 964 -5.25 -4.33 18.34
CA PRO A 964 -5.04 -5.09 17.10
C PRO A 964 -5.89 -4.56 15.94
N GLY A 965 -7.20 -4.37 16.15
CA GLY A 965 -8.12 -3.85 15.13
C GLY A 965 -7.73 -2.45 14.63
N PRO A 966 -7.64 -1.43 15.51
CA PRO A 966 -7.19 -0.08 15.12
C PRO A 966 -5.83 -0.06 14.45
N THR A 967 -4.89 -0.91 14.88
CA THR A 967 -3.57 -1.00 14.28
C THR A 967 -3.66 -1.50 12.84
N THR A 968 -4.44 -2.57 12.59
CA THR A 968 -4.68 -3.06 11.23
C THR A 968 -5.39 -2.01 10.35
N GLU A 969 -6.36 -1.28 10.89
CA GLU A 969 -7.02 -0.17 10.17
C GLU A 969 -6.03 0.94 9.80
N PHE A 970 -5.15 1.33 10.75
CA PHE A 970 -4.08 2.30 10.52
C PHE A 970 -3.05 1.84 9.48
N GLU A 971 -2.56 0.60 9.59
CA GLU A 971 -1.61 0.01 8.64
C GLU A 971 -2.21 -0.02 7.22
N ASN A 972 -3.47 -0.48 7.09
CA ASN A 972 -4.20 -0.46 5.81
C ASN A 972 -4.39 0.96 5.25
N HIS A 973 -4.66 1.94 6.11
CA HIS A 973 -4.77 3.33 5.69
C HIS A 973 -3.43 3.87 5.17
N ARG A 974 -2.33 3.59 5.89
CA ARG A 974 -0.96 4.00 5.50
C ARG A 974 -0.51 3.34 4.20
N ASP A 975 -0.93 2.10 3.94
CA ASP A 975 -0.66 1.41 2.67
C ASP A 975 -1.40 2.05 1.50
N ASN A 976 -2.68 2.37 1.68
CA ASN A 976 -3.53 2.93 0.63
C ASN A 976 -3.24 4.42 0.33
N PHE A 977 -3.01 5.21 1.38
CA PHE A 977 -2.99 6.67 1.31
C PHE A 977 -1.64 7.30 1.71
N GLY A 978 -0.71 6.53 2.26
CA GLY A 978 0.55 7.03 2.79
C GLY A 978 0.39 7.73 4.13
N ASP A 979 1.39 8.51 4.53
CA ASP A 979 1.33 9.30 5.75
C ASP A 979 0.43 10.53 5.57
N THR A 980 -0.79 10.47 6.11
CA THR A 980 -1.75 11.58 6.12
C THR A 980 -1.60 12.50 7.33
N ALA A 981 -0.74 12.19 8.30
CA ALA A 981 -0.53 13.02 9.49
C ALA A 981 -0.01 14.42 9.12
N GLN A 982 0.76 14.51 8.03
CA GLN A 982 1.32 15.78 7.53
C GLN A 982 0.29 16.73 6.93
N LEU A 983 -0.88 16.24 6.52
CA LEU A 983 -1.94 17.08 5.97
C LEU A 983 -2.42 18.11 6.99
N SER A 984 -2.73 19.33 6.54
CA SER A 984 -3.46 20.27 7.40
C SER A 984 -4.83 19.69 7.77
N THR A 985 -5.35 20.03 8.94
CA THR A 985 -6.66 19.56 9.40
C THR A 985 -7.79 19.89 8.43
N ASN A 986 -7.66 21.01 7.72
CA ASN A 986 -8.59 21.39 6.65
C ASN A 986 -8.53 20.43 5.45
N GLN A 987 -7.33 20.07 5.01
CA GLN A 987 -7.15 19.10 3.93
C GLN A 987 -7.61 17.69 4.36
N TYR A 988 -7.32 17.31 5.60
CA TYR A 988 -7.64 15.99 6.13
C TYR A 988 -9.16 15.75 6.19
N PHE A 989 -9.94 16.66 6.79
CA PHE A 989 -11.39 16.44 6.93
C PHE A 989 -12.23 16.90 5.73
N TYR A 990 -11.72 17.85 4.92
CA TYR A 990 -12.55 18.53 3.91
C TYR A 990 -11.97 18.50 2.48
N GLY A 991 -10.78 17.93 2.27
CA GLY A 991 -10.22 17.71 0.94
C GLY A 991 -9.74 19.00 0.24
N LEU A 992 -9.86 19.02 -1.08
CA LEU A 992 -9.41 20.09 -1.97
C LEU A 992 -10.54 21.06 -2.30
N ARG A 993 -10.18 22.29 -2.66
CA ARG A 993 -11.09 23.31 -3.17
C ARG A 993 -10.65 23.81 -4.53
N GLN A 994 -11.61 23.97 -5.43
CA GLN A 994 -11.36 24.50 -6.76
C GLN A 994 -10.87 25.95 -6.66
N GLY A 995 -9.84 26.30 -7.44
CA GLY A 995 -9.25 27.63 -7.45
C GLY A 995 -8.27 27.93 -6.29
N GLU A 996 -8.03 26.99 -5.39
CA GLU A 996 -7.03 27.09 -4.33
C GLU A 996 -5.83 26.17 -4.61
N GLU A 997 -4.61 26.67 -4.39
CA GLU A 997 -3.39 25.85 -4.35
C GLU A 997 -3.19 25.31 -2.94
N HIS A 998 -3.17 23.99 -2.81
CA HIS A 998 -2.97 23.27 -1.57
C HIS A 998 -1.52 22.80 -1.47
N ARG A 999 -0.88 23.10 -0.34
CA ARG A 999 0.51 22.71 -0.09
C ARG A 999 0.56 21.57 0.91
N VAL A 1000 1.35 20.54 0.59
CA VAL A 1000 1.59 19.40 1.47
C VAL A 1000 3.10 19.18 1.59
N GLN A 1001 3.63 19.45 2.78
CA GLN A 1001 5.02 19.16 3.10
C GLN A 1001 5.15 17.68 3.44
N LEU A 1002 6.00 16.93 2.74
CA LEU A 1002 6.27 15.53 3.07
C LEU A 1002 7.47 15.40 4.01
N GLU A 1003 8.56 16.08 3.66
CA GLU A 1003 9.85 16.08 4.37
C GLU A 1003 10.47 17.47 4.22
N PRO A 1004 11.45 17.87 5.06
CA PRO A 1004 12.18 19.12 4.85
C PRO A 1004 12.70 19.25 3.41
N GLY A 1005 12.23 20.28 2.68
CA GLY A 1005 12.60 20.53 1.27
C GLY A 1005 11.78 19.75 0.22
N VAL A 1006 10.83 18.90 0.62
CA VAL A 1006 9.93 18.16 -0.26
C VAL A 1006 8.49 18.61 -0.05
N GLU A 1007 7.99 19.43 -0.97
CA GLU A 1007 6.62 19.97 -0.96
C GLU A 1007 5.85 19.53 -2.21
N LEU A 1008 4.59 19.18 -2.03
CA LEU A 1008 3.62 18.94 -3.10
C LEU A 1008 2.70 20.15 -3.24
N LEU A 1009 2.62 20.69 -4.46
CA LEU A 1009 1.64 21.70 -4.85
C LEU A 1009 0.48 21.00 -5.54
N ILE A 1010 -0.68 21.02 -4.90
CA ILE A 1010 -1.88 20.29 -5.30
C ILE A 1010 -2.98 21.27 -5.67
N GLY A 1011 -3.57 21.13 -6.85
CA GLY A 1011 -4.74 21.90 -7.27
C GLY A 1011 -5.89 20.97 -7.66
N LEU A 1012 -7.12 21.48 -7.61
CA LEU A 1012 -8.30 20.82 -8.14
C LEU A 1012 -8.81 21.57 -9.37
N GLU A 1013 -8.83 20.92 -10.52
CA GLU A 1013 -9.28 21.49 -11.80
C GLU A 1013 -10.75 21.19 -12.05
N ALA A 1014 -11.14 19.92 -11.96
CA ALA A 1014 -12.49 19.48 -12.24
C ALA A 1014 -12.83 18.17 -11.53
N ILE A 1015 -14.13 17.93 -11.33
CA ILE A 1015 -14.69 16.65 -10.88
C ILE A 1015 -15.77 16.27 -11.90
N SER A 1016 -15.70 15.06 -12.45
CA SER A 1016 -16.73 14.58 -13.38
C SER A 1016 -18.04 14.23 -12.67
N GLU A 1017 -19.09 14.08 -13.47
CA GLU A 1017 -20.27 13.31 -13.04
C GLU A 1017 -19.89 11.84 -12.81
N PRO A 1018 -20.63 11.12 -11.93
CA PRO A 1018 -20.40 9.71 -11.68
C PRO A 1018 -20.78 8.89 -12.92
N ASP A 1019 -19.98 7.87 -13.25
CA ASP A 1019 -20.32 6.90 -14.29
C ASP A 1019 -21.33 5.85 -13.80
N ALA A 1020 -21.61 4.83 -14.61
CA ALA A 1020 -22.59 3.78 -14.29
C ALA A 1020 -22.17 2.93 -13.07
N GLN A 1021 -20.87 2.88 -12.79
CA GLN A 1021 -20.27 2.24 -11.61
C GLN A 1021 -20.15 3.23 -10.44
N GLY A 1022 -20.71 4.43 -10.60
CA GLY A 1022 -20.66 5.53 -9.65
C GLY A 1022 -19.23 5.97 -9.31
N MET A 1023 -18.32 5.88 -10.28
CA MET A 1023 -16.96 6.41 -10.19
C MET A 1023 -16.92 7.82 -10.77
N ARG A 1024 -16.22 8.73 -10.10
CA ARG A 1024 -15.91 10.08 -10.60
C ARG A 1024 -14.43 10.17 -10.96
N ASN A 1025 -14.14 10.88 -12.04
CA ASN A 1025 -12.79 11.32 -12.38
C ASN A 1025 -12.55 12.69 -11.76
N VAL A 1026 -11.66 12.75 -10.78
CA VAL A 1026 -11.15 13.98 -10.15
C VAL A 1026 -9.88 14.39 -10.89
N LEU A 1027 -9.91 15.51 -11.60
CA LEU A 1027 -8.75 16.07 -12.28
C LEU A 1027 -8.03 17.03 -11.35
N CYS A 1028 -6.85 16.63 -10.90
CA CYS A 1028 -6.00 17.44 -10.04
C CYS A 1028 -4.78 17.97 -10.79
N ILE A 1029 -4.15 19.01 -10.25
CA ILE A 1029 -2.77 19.39 -10.55
C ILE A 1029 -1.88 18.88 -9.44
N LEU A 1030 -0.74 18.27 -9.77
CA LEU A 1030 0.32 17.90 -8.84
C LEU A 1030 1.66 18.41 -9.39
N ASN A 1031 2.27 19.38 -8.72
CA ASN A 1031 3.52 20.05 -9.13
C ASN A 1031 3.47 20.53 -10.59
N GLY A 1032 2.38 21.24 -10.94
CA GLY A 1032 2.16 21.80 -12.28
C GLY A 1032 1.69 20.80 -13.33
N GLN A 1033 1.35 19.57 -12.95
CA GLN A 1033 0.91 18.55 -13.91
C GLN A 1033 -0.47 17.98 -13.62
N LEU A 1034 -1.25 17.79 -14.68
CA LEU A 1034 -2.55 17.15 -14.60
C LEU A 1034 -2.43 15.69 -14.16
N ARG A 1035 -3.30 15.31 -13.23
CA ARG A 1035 -3.40 13.99 -12.62
C ARG A 1035 -4.87 13.62 -12.46
N PRO A 1036 -5.41 12.77 -13.33
CA PRO A 1036 -6.73 12.19 -13.11
C PRO A 1036 -6.66 11.14 -12.01
N VAL A 1037 -7.60 11.19 -11.08
CA VAL A 1037 -7.79 10.22 -10.00
C VAL A 1037 -9.23 9.74 -10.05
N GLN A 1038 -9.42 8.41 -10.08
CA GLN A 1038 -10.76 7.83 -9.97
C GLN A 1038 -11.12 7.64 -8.50
N VAL A 1039 -12.34 8.06 -8.16
CA VAL A 1039 -12.88 8.00 -6.80
C VAL A 1039 -14.29 7.45 -6.87
N ARG A 1040 -14.62 6.47 -6.01
CA ARG A 1040 -15.99 5.98 -5.86
C ARG A 1040 -16.81 7.02 -5.14
N ASP A 1041 -17.90 7.48 -5.76
CA ASP A 1041 -18.90 8.31 -5.11
C ASP A 1041 -19.85 7.42 -4.31
N ARG A 1042 -19.70 7.46 -2.98
CA ARG A 1042 -20.48 6.64 -2.04
C ARG A 1042 -21.94 7.08 -1.92
N SER A 1043 -22.31 8.25 -2.46
CA SER A 1043 -23.69 8.73 -2.48
C SER A 1043 -24.53 8.15 -3.63
N VAL A 1044 -23.90 7.47 -4.60
CA VAL A 1044 -24.56 6.90 -5.78
C VAL A 1044 -24.72 5.38 -5.62
N GLU A 1045 -25.97 4.94 -5.52
CA GLU A 1045 -26.33 3.52 -5.57
C GLU A 1045 -26.00 2.94 -6.97
N THR A 1046 -25.13 1.92 -7.01
CA THR A 1046 -24.79 1.23 -8.26
C THR A 1046 -25.72 0.06 -8.53
N THR A 1047 -26.28 0.02 -9.74
CA THR A 1047 -27.10 -1.10 -10.24
C THR A 1047 -26.28 -2.20 -10.90
N THR A 1048 -24.99 -1.97 -11.17
CA THR A 1048 -24.05 -2.96 -11.74
C THR A 1048 -23.44 -3.81 -10.62
N ARG A 1049 -23.72 -5.12 -10.61
CA ARG A 1049 -23.06 -6.09 -9.72
C ARG A 1049 -21.59 -6.24 -10.10
N GLU A 1050 -20.67 -6.14 -9.14
CA GLU A 1050 -19.30 -6.65 -9.31
C GLU A 1050 -19.36 -8.15 -9.66
N ALA A 1051 -18.42 -8.61 -10.49
CA ALA A 1051 -18.29 -10.03 -10.80
C ALA A 1051 -17.99 -10.80 -9.51
N GLU A 1052 -18.81 -11.80 -9.22
CA GLU A 1052 -18.67 -12.63 -8.01
C GLU A 1052 -17.33 -13.37 -8.05
N LYS A 1053 -16.59 -13.39 -6.94
CA LYS A 1053 -15.34 -14.17 -6.82
C LYS A 1053 -15.65 -15.58 -6.35
N ALA A 1054 -14.94 -16.56 -6.90
CA ALA A 1054 -15.03 -17.95 -6.44
C ALA A 1054 -14.37 -18.10 -5.06
N ASP A 1055 -15.02 -18.83 -4.16
CA ASP A 1055 -14.43 -19.25 -2.89
C ASP A 1055 -13.36 -20.31 -3.14
N ARG A 1056 -12.11 -19.99 -2.82
CA ARG A 1056 -10.96 -20.89 -3.02
C ARG A 1056 -11.02 -22.15 -2.14
N THR A 1057 -11.86 -22.16 -1.11
CA THR A 1057 -12.06 -23.32 -0.24
C THR A 1057 -13.15 -24.27 -0.76
N ASP A 1058 -13.93 -23.85 -1.77
CA ASP A 1058 -15.02 -24.63 -2.35
C ASP A 1058 -14.63 -25.20 -3.74
N PRO A 1059 -14.37 -26.51 -3.84
CA PRO A 1059 -14.02 -27.15 -5.11
C PRO A 1059 -15.17 -27.25 -6.12
N GLY A 1060 -16.41 -26.92 -5.72
CA GLY A 1060 -17.56 -26.79 -6.63
C GLY A 1060 -17.60 -25.48 -7.39
N GLN A 1061 -16.85 -24.46 -6.96
CA GLN A 1061 -16.80 -23.17 -7.62
C GLN A 1061 -15.62 -23.10 -8.59
N VAL A 1062 -15.92 -22.90 -9.88
CA VAL A 1062 -14.88 -22.84 -10.92
C VAL A 1062 -14.43 -21.39 -11.10
N PRO A 1063 -13.21 -21.02 -10.68
CA PRO A 1063 -12.68 -19.68 -10.89
C PRO A 1063 -12.17 -19.47 -12.32
N ALA A 1064 -12.17 -18.23 -12.78
CA ALA A 1064 -11.39 -17.79 -13.91
C ALA A 1064 -9.89 -17.95 -13.56
N PRO A 1065 -9.12 -18.71 -14.34
CA PRO A 1065 -7.73 -19.01 -14.00
C PRO A 1065 -6.82 -17.77 -14.10
N PHE A 1066 -7.20 -16.80 -14.95
CA PHE A 1066 -6.51 -15.53 -15.14
C PHE A 1066 -7.47 -14.52 -15.80
N THR A 1067 -7.08 -13.25 -15.91
CA THR A 1067 -7.86 -12.23 -16.62
C THR A 1067 -7.86 -12.52 -18.11
N GLY A 1068 -9.04 -12.52 -18.73
CA GLY A 1068 -9.21 -12.85 -20.15
C GLY A 1068 -10.66 -12.74 -20.59
N VAL A 1069 -10.94 -13.12 -21.83
CA VAL A 1069 -12.32 -13.28 -22.30
C VAL A 1069 -12.67 -14.75 -22.21
N VAL A 1070 -13.67 -15.08 -21.39
CA VAL A 1070 -14.17 -16.45 -21.23
C VAL A 1070 -15.40 -16.65 -22.10
N THR A 1071 -15.41 -17.76 -22.83
CA THR A 1071 -16.60 -18.29 -23.49
C THR A 1071 -16.91 -19.67 -22.93
N LEU A 1072 -18.03 -19.81 -22.22
CA LEU A 1072 -18.47 -21.10 -21.69
C LEU A 1072 -19.20 -21.91 -22.76
N SER A 1073 -18.95 -23.22 -22.78
CA SER A 1073 -19.61 -24.20 -23.64
C SER A 1073 -20.75 -24.96 -22.95
N VAL A 1074 -21.02 -24.65 -21.68
CA VAL A 1074 -22.03 -25.31 -20.83
C VAL A 1074 -23.04 -24.30 -20.27
N LYS A 1075 -24.20 -24.80 -19.82
CA LYS A 1075 -25.28 -24.01 -19.20
C LYS A 1075 -25.77 -24.63 -17.90
N GLU A 1076 -26.53 -23.87 -17.12
CA GLU A 1076 -27.19 -24.37 -15.91
C GLU A 1076 -28.06 -25.60 -16.22
N GLY A 1077 -27.92 -26.64 -15.40
CA GLY A 1077 -28.59 -27.93 -15.53
C GLY A 1077 -27.83 -28.99 -16.33
N ASP A 1078 -26.71 -28.65 -16.97
CA ASP A 1078 -25.88 -29.64 -17.68
C ASP A 1078 -25.14 -30.53 -16.67
N ALA A 1079 -25.10 -31.84 -16.96
CA ALA A 1079 -24.29 -32.80 -16.21
C ALA A 1079 -22.89 -32.87 -16.84
N ILE A 1080 -21.86 -32.73 -16.03
CA ILE A 1080 -20.46 -32.67 -16.47
C ILE A 1080 -19.58 -33.64 -15.68
N GLU A 1081 -18.59 -34.24 -16.34
CA GLU A 1081 -17.59 -35.12 -15.73
C GLU A 1081 -16.32 -34.34 -15.35
N GLN A 1082 -15.62 -34.81 -14.32
CA GLN A 1082 -14.32 -34.25 -13.94
C GLN A 1082 -13.34 -34.28 -15.13
N GLY A 1083 -12.76 -33.12 -15.46
CA GLY A 1083 -11.85 -32.95 -16.58
C GLY A 1083 -12.53 -32.59 -17.91
N GLU A 1084 -13.87 -32.60 -17.97
CA GLU A 1084 -14.63 -32.21 -19.16
C GLU A 1084 -14.47 -30.71 -19.45
N LEU A 1085 -14.44 -30.36 -20.75
CA LEU A 1085 -14.28 -28.97 -21.21
C LEU A 1085 -15.57 -28.18 -20.97
N VAL A 1086 -15.50 -27.16 -20.12
CA VAL A 1086 -16.64 -26.29 -19.77
C VAL A 1086 -16.58 -24.92 -20.42
N GLY A 1087 -15.44 -24.55 -21.01
CA GLY A 1087 -15.28 -23.33 -21.80
C GLY A 1087 -13.84 -23.11 -22.26
N SER A 1088 -13.60 -21.98 -22.90
CA SER A 1088 -12.26 -21.49 -23.20
C SER A 1088 -12.06 -20.07 -22.68
N ILE A 1089 -10.80 -19.74 -22.36
CA ILE A 1089 -10.38 -18.39 -22.01
C ILE A 1089 -9.29 -17.92 -22.98
N GLU A 1090 -9.48 -16.73 -23.54
CA GLU A 1090 -8.51 -16.07 -24.40
C GLU A 1090 -7.76 -14.98 -23.62
N ALA A 1091 -6.43 -15.10 -23.53
CA ALA A 1091 -5.56 -14.09 -22.93
C ALA A 1091 -4.13 -14.18 -23.49
N MET A 1092 -3.44 -13.04 -23.63
CA MET A 1092 -2.00 -13.00 -23.94
C MET A 1092 -1.57 -13.80 -25.18
N LYS A 1093 -2.35 -13.72 -26.27
CA LYS A 1093 -2.11 -14.46 -27.53
C LYS A 1093 -2.25 -15.99 -27.41
N MET A 1094 -2.88 -16.47 -26.35
CA MET A 1094 -3.15 -17.89 -26.10
C MET A 1094 -4.64 -18.11 -25.84
N GLU A 1095 -5.13 -19.24 -26.32
CA GLU A 1095 -6.43 -19.80 -25.92
C GLU A 1095 -6.15 -20.97 -24.97
N ALA A 1096 -6.82 -20.99 -23.82
CA ALA A 1096 -6.70 -22.08 -22.85
C ALA A 1096 -8.07 -22.70 -22.56
N ALA A 1097 -8.10 -24.02 -22.44
CA ALA A 1097 -9.26 -24.78 -22.04
C ALA A 1097 -9.57 -24.58 -20.54
N ILE A 1098 -10.84 -24.36 -20.22
CA ILE A 1098 -11.36 -24.40 -18.84
C ILE A 1098 -12.04 -25.74 -18.66
N THR A 1099 -11.61 -26.51 -17.66
CA THR A 1099 -12.12 -27.85 -17.39
C THR A 1099 -12.80 -27.94 -16.03
N ALA A 1100 -13.75 -28.88 -15.90
CA ALA A 1100 -14.48 -29.12 -14.67
C ALA A 1100 -13.57 -29.75 -13.59
N PRO A 1101 -13.43 -29.16 -12.39
CA PRO A 1101 -12.59 -29.73 -11.32
C PRO A 1101 -13.21 -30.97 -10.66
N ARG A 1102 -14.52 -31.17 -10.79
CA ARG A 1102 -15.28 -32.31 -10.26
C ARG A 1102 -16.45 -32.67 -11.17
N SER A 1103 -16.92 -33.91 -11.08
CA SER A 1103 -18.18 -34.31 -11.69
C SER A 1103 -19.37 -33.76 -10.88
N GLY A 1104 -20.45 -33.42 -11.56
CA GLY A 1104 -21.67 -32.93 -10.94
C GLY A 1104 -22.63 -32.28 -11.94
N THR A 1105 -23.60 -31.55 -11.42
CA THR A 1105 -24.53 -30.77 -12.26
C THR A 1105 -24.20 -29.29 -12.12
N VAL A 1106 -24.14 -28.56 -13.24
CA VAL A 1106 -23.95 -27.12 -13.23
C VAL A 1106 -25.16 -26.45 -12.60
N SER A 1107 -25.02 -25.94 -11.37
CA SER A 1107 -26.13 -25.33 -10.63
C SER A 1107 -26.25 -23.83 -10.90
N ARG A 1108 -25.16 -23.19 -11.32
CA ARG A 1108 -25.14 -21.74 -11.59
C ARG A 1108 -24.09 -21.33 -12.62
N VAL A 1109 -24.44 -20.36 -13.47
CA VAL A 1109 -23.50 -19.72 -14.41
C VAL A 1109 -23.61 -18.19 -14.27
N PRO A 1110 -22.71 -17.52 -13.52
CA PRO A 1110 -22.82 -16.08 -13.23
C PRO A 1110 -22.46 -15.16 -14.40
N ILE A 1111 -21.71 -15.67 -15.39
CA ILE A 1111 -21.30 -14.91 -16.58
C ILE A 1111 -22.21 -15.20 -17.78
N SER A 1112 -22.45 -14.20 -18.62
CA SER A 1112 -23.34 -14.33 -19.78
C SER A 1112 -22.58 -14.22 -21.11
N GLY A 1113 -22.61 -15.27 -21.93
CA GLY A 1113 -21.94 -15.27 -23.24
C GLY A 1113 -20.42 -15.16 -23.13
N ALA A 1114 -19.78 -14.52 -24.12
CA ALA A 1114 -18.37 -14.15 -24.05
C ALA A 1114 -18.21 -12.96 -23.09
N ALA A 1115 -17.58 -13.18 -21.94
CA ALA A 1115 -17.46 -12.19 -20.88
C ALA A 1115 -15.99 -11.93 -20.53
N GLN A 1116 -15.65 -10.67 -20.33
CA GLN A 1116 -14.36 -10.30 -19.77
C GLN A 1116 -14.39 -10.57 -18.27
N VAL A 1117 -13.44 -11.36 -17.79
CA VAL A 1117 -13.33 -11.77 -16.40
C VAL A 1117 -11.94 -11.44 -15.88
N ASP A 1118 -11.84 -11.21 -14.57
CA ASP A 1118 -10.58 -11.18 -13.85
C ASP A 1118 -10.24 -12.52 -13.23
N GLY A 1119 -8.95 -12.73 -12.97
CA GLY A 1119 -8.49 -13.90 -12.22
C GLY A 1119 -9.27 -14.06 -10.90
N GLY A 1120 -9.82 -15.25 -10.69
CA GLY A 1120 -10.63 -15.60 -9.51
C GLY A 1120 -12.13 -15.26 -9.61
N ASP A 1121 -12.60 -14.66 -10.70
CA ASP A 1121 -14.05 -14.49 -10.92
C ASP A 1121 -14.73 -15.86 -11.05
N LEU A 1122 -15.95 -15.99 -10.53
CA LEU A 1122 -16.74 -17.21 -10.57
C LEU A 1122 -17.34 -17.42 -11.96
N LEU A 1123 -16.93 -18.50 -12.63
CA LEU A 1123 -17.40 -18.85 -13.96
C LEU A 1123 -18.64 -19.73 -13.92
N LEU A 1124 -18.65 -20.75 -13.05
CA LEU A 1124 -19.79 -21.64 -12.83
C LEU A 1124 -19.68 -22.38 -11.48
N VAL A 1125 -20.80 -22.92 -11.02
CA VAL A 1125 -20.91 -23.73 -9.79
C VAL A 1125 -21.34 -25.15 -10.14
N ILE A 1126 -20.70 -26.14 -9.52
CA ILE A 1126 -20.92 -27.58 -9.71
C ILE A 1126 -21.33 -28.22 -8.38
N ASP A 1127 -22.55 -28.77 -8.34
CA ASP A 1127 -23.12 -29.42 -7.15
C ASP A 1127 -22.76 -30.90 -7.03
#